data_AF-A0AAI9GJT7-F1
#
_entry.id   AF-A0AAI9GJT7-F1
#
_cell.length_a   1.000
_cell.length_b   1.000
_cell.length_c   1.000
_cell.angle_alpha   90.00
_cell.angle_beta   90.00
_cell.angle_gamma   90.00
#
_symmetry.space_group_name_H-M   'P 1'
#
loop_
_entity.id
_entity.type
_entity.pdbx_description
1 polymer ?
#
loop_
_entity_poly.entity_id
_entity_poly.type
_entity_poly.pdbx_seq_one_letter_code
_entity_poly.pdbx_strand_id
1 'polypeptide(L)'
;MIFGINHDSIKSSQMRLLLPVLLSVSIMPVNSVFATEFVNEVEVKPYRLQAGETIHSIAPQYNLTVEELKTLNQMRRFTRAFENLSAGDEIDVPSTHSVKTTDNNTTGKKQIEKTDNEVENWLSQTAPSFFEAMNTQSPEEYLSKQAKNMAVNKASSTVESWLNQYGTAQIGIQPSDKLSQSTLSADMLLPIYQNPDWLVFTQFGGRNLDERTTLNLGGGVRRFTDNWMYGVNTFYDVDITGNNRRAGVGGELWSDYLHFSANGYMRLNNWHQSRDFYDYDERPANGFDIAASGWLPSYPQLGGKLKYEQYFGDEVALKDKDTRNKSPKAMTVGVNYTPIPLVTLGADWRKGGGTDDLQLQAQLNYSFGTSWDQQVSSGAVGNLRTLSGNRMALVERNNNIVLEYRKQELISLILPQVIRGRGASQQLMNAILKAKYGAERIEWNMLTEFSAKGGKVLSIGKSLTAWQMRLPAWQAGTTNTYTLSAIAWDGKGNASKPAYVTVIVDAGLSNRNSHLTVGSGKLNVAQSDILTLTVRDEQNAPVTGLASSIKLPFTFITHKGGPSLSASQSGIKLATLKETTPGVYTTTITAGKLAGTLTLNPQVEGFSMTPITVEVMAAPSGIHIFRNGTAITDRPVVGDVLTATPDCQVNCILPTSWQWEAETAQGSGQYQAIHGATAMTYTVTTDMQKRKLRVTAQ
;
A
#
# COMPACT_ATOMS: atom_id res chain seq x y z
N MET A 1 9.29 -15.47 -14.63
CA MET A 1 9.30 -16.49 -15.70
C MET A 1 7.87 -16.66 -16.15
N ILE A 2 7.58 -16.33 -17.42
CA ILE A 2 6.28 -16.51 -18.05
C ILE A 2 6.42 -17.73 -18.95
N PHE A 3 5.57 -18.74 -18.77
CA PHE A 3 5.42 -19.82 -19.74
C PHE A 3 3.98 -19.83 -20.23
N GLY A 4 3.81 -19.50 -21.51
CA GLY A 4 2.57 -19.71 -22.25
C GLY A 4 2.48 -21.15 -22.73
N ILE A 5 1.26 -21.68 -22.84
CA ILE A 5 0.99 -22.97 -23.47
C ILE A 5 0.02 -22.74 -24.63
N ASN A 6 0.44 -23.30 -25.76
CA ASN A 6 -0.13 -23.23 -27.09
C ASN A 6 -1.39 -24.11 -27.20
N HIS A 7 -2.39 -23.62 -27.93
CA HIS A 7 -3.67 -24.27 -28.19
C HIS A 7 -3.58 -24.98 -29.56
N ASP A 8 -3.56 -26.31 -29.57
CA ASP A 8 -4.11 -27.20 -30.61
C ASP A 8 -3.41 -28.57 -30.63
N SER A 9 -4.09 -29.59 -30.06
CA SER A 9 -4.32 -30.89 -30.73
C SER A 9 -4.99 -31.87 -29.78
N ILE A 10 -5.99 -32.57 -30.32
CA ILE A 10 -6.54 -33.91 -30.00
C ILE A 10 -8.07 -33.87 -29.97
N LYS A 11 -8.65 -34.20 -31.12
CA LYS A 11 -10.00 -34.75 -31.24
C LYS A 11 -9.97 -36.23 -30.84
N SER A 12 -10.97 -36.65 -30.07
CA SER A 12 -11.70 -37.93 -30.15
C SER A 12 -11.85 -38.70 -28.83
N SER A 13 -13.13 -38.97 -28.55
CA SER A 13 -13.76 -40.02 -27.75
C SER A 13 -13.57 -40.07 -26.22
N GLN A 14 -14.68 -39.70 -25.56
CA GLN A 14 -15.32 -40.40 -24.44
C GLN A 14 -14.41 -40.83 -23.28
N MET A 15 -14.36 -39.98 -22.24
CA MET A 15 -14.44 -40.32 -20.80
C MET A 15 -14.03 -39.08 -19.98
N ARG A 16 -14.69 -38.87 -18.83
CA ARG A 16 -14.38 -37.91 -17.73
C ARG A 16 -15.22 -36.62 -17.66
N LEU A 17 -16.38 -36.77 -17.02
CA LEU A 17 -17.01 -35.73 -16.20
C LEU A 17 -16.39 -35.84 -14.80
N LEU A 18 -15.42 -34.99 -14.46
CA LEU A 18 -14.89 -34.66 -13.11
C LEU A 18 -13.57 -33.88 -13.32
N LEU A 19 -13.45 -32.68 -12.72
CA LEU A 19 -12.46 -31.60 -12.92
C LEU A 19 -12.80 -30.68 -14.11
N PRO A 20 -13.71 -29.70 -13.90
CA PRO A 20 -13.23 -28.39 -13.41
C PRO A 20 -14.28 -27.66 -12.55
N VAL A 21 -14.15 -27.72 -11.21
CA VAL A 21 -14.84 -26.78 -10.29
C VAL A 21 -13.86 -26.11 -9.32
N LEU A 22 -12.58 -26.51 -9.30
CA LEU A 22 -11.63 -26.11 -8.26
C LEU A 22 -10.60 -25.04 -8.66
N LEU A 23 -10.65 -24.47 -9.87
CA LEU A 23 -9.67 -23.45 -10.29
C LEU A 23 -10.34 -22.35 -11.14
N SER A 24 -11.25 -21.60 -10.54
CA SER A 24 -11.67 -20.25 -11.00
C SER A 24 -12.44 -19.53 -9.90
N VAL A 25 -11.87 -19.43 -8.69
CA VAL A 25 -12.27 -18.39 -7.74
C VAL A 25 -11.47 -17.13 -8.06
N SER A 26 -11.82 -16.50 -9.19
CA SER A 26 -11.64 -15.06 -9.30
C SER A 26 -12.66 -14.46 -8.35
N ILE A 27 -12.20 -13.71 -7.35
CA ILE A 27 -13.07 -12.96 -6.44
C ILE A 27 -13.85 -11.96 -7.29
N MET A 28 -15.07 -12.32 -7.69
CA MET A 28 -16.03 -11.40 -8.25
C MET A 28 -16.89 -10.86 -7.10
N PRO A 29 -17.11 -9.54 -7.03
CA PRO A 29 -18.02 -8.97 -6.05
C PRO A 29 -19.43 -9.53 -6.27
N VAL A 30 -20.10 -9.90 -5.16
CA VAL A 30 -21.38 -10.61 -5.10
C VAL A 30 -22.51 -9.94 -5.90
N ASN A 31 -22.40 -8.63 -6.16
CA ASN A 31 -23.34 -7.89 -7.01
C ASN A 31 -23.39 -8.36 -8.48
N SER A 32 -22.36 -9.06 -8.95
CA SER A 32 -22.26 -9.46 -10.37
C SER A 32 -23.01 -10.75 -10.71
N VAL A 33 -23.32 -11.62 -9.74
CA VAL A 33 -23.99 -12.91 -10.02
C VAL A 33 -25.48 -12.70 -10.32
N PHE A 34 -26.18 -11.89 -9.51
CA PHE A 34 -27.59 -11.55 -9.72
C PHE A 34 -27.82 -10.64 -10.94
N ALA A 35 -26.85 -9.78 -11.28
CA ALA A 35 -26.91 -8.90 -12.44
C ALA A 35 -26.89 -9.68 -13.77
N THR A 36 -26.17 -10.81 -13.84
CA THR A 36 -26.10 -11.64 -15.05
C THR A 36 -27.39 -12.41 -15.37
N GLU A 37 -28.19 -12.80 -14.37
CA GLU A 37 -29.50 -13.42 -14.60
C GLU A 37 -30.53 -12.39 -15.11
N PHE A 38 -30.57 -11.20 -14.52
CA PHE A 38 -31.48 -10.12 -14.93
C PHE A 38 -31.31 -9.68 -16.40
N VAL A 39 -30.07 -9.65 -16.91
CA VAL A 39 -29.80 -9.18 -18.30
C VAL A 39 -30.09 -10.25 -19.35
N ASN A 40 -30.08 -11.54 -19.00
CA ASN A 40 -30.31 -12.62 -19.96
C ASN A 40 -31.79 -12.86 -20.29
N GLU A 41 -32.73 -12.38 -19.46
CA GLU A 41 -34.18 -12.58 -19.66
C GLU A 41 -34.91 -11.36 -20.23
N VAL A 42 -34.25 -10.19 -20.35
CA VAL A 42 -34.90 -8.94 -20.77
C VAL A 42 -34.48 -8.54 -22.19
N GLU A 43 -35.42 -8.63 -23.14
CA GLU A 43 -35.23 -8.13 -24.51
C GLU A 43 -35.22 -6.60 -24.52
N VAL A 44 -34.15 -5.98 -25.04
CA VAL A 44 -33.92 -4.53 -24.97
C VAL A 44 -34.08 -3.81 -26.32
N LYS A 45 -34.38 -2.51 -26.27
CA LYS A 45 -34.36 -1.60 -27.43
C LYS A 45 -33.60 -0.30 -27.12
N PRO A 46 -32.95 0.32 -28.12
CA PRO A 46 -32.32 1.63 -27.95
C PRO A 46 -33.36 2.73 -27.68
N TYR A 47 -33.06 3.62 -26.76
CA TYR A 47 -33.84 4.79 -26.37
C TYR A 47 -32.93 6.00 -26.20
N ARG A 48 -33.28 7.11 -26.84
CA ARG A 48 -32.52 8.36 -26.77
C ARG A 48 -33.22 9.35 -25.84
N LEU A 49 -32.52 9.77 -24.79
CA LEU A 49 -33.03 10.70 -23.78
C LEU A 49 -33.46 12.02 -24.44
N GLN A 50 -34.67 12.48 -24.14
CA GLN A 50 -35.23 13.74 -24.61
C GLN A 50 -34.84 14.92 -23.70
N ALA A 51 -35.11 16.15 -24.16
CA ALA A 51 -34.85 17.35 -23.40
C ALA A 51 -35.60 17.35 -22.05
N GLY A 52 -34.86 17.32 -20.94
CA GLY A 52 -35.39 17.27 -19.57
C GLY A 52 -35.43 15.89 -18.94
N GLU A 53 -35.11 14.83 -19.67
CA GLU A 53 -35.05 13.46 -19.13
C GLU A 53 -33.68 13.14 -18.50
N THR A 54 -33.71 12.34 -17.44
CA THR A 54 -32.56 11.81 -16.71
C THR A 54 -32.73 10.31 -16.49
N ILE A 55 -31.66 9.60 -16.13
CA ILE A 55 -31.77 8.17 -15.76
C ILE A 55 -32.76 7.95 -14.62
N HIS A 56 -32.81 8.87 -13.65
CA HIS A 56 -33.78 8.84 -12.55
C HIS A 56 -35.23 9.00 -13.00
N SER A 57 -35.49 9.70 -14.10
CA SER A 57 -36.85 9.86 -14.64
C SER A 57 -37.24 8.74 -15.60
N ILE A 58 -36.27 8.05 -16.23
CA ILE A 58 -36.53 6.96 -17.17
C ILE A 58 -36.70 5.61 -16.47
N ALA A 59 -35.87 5.28 -15.48
CA ALA A 59 -35.92 3.96 -14.84
C ALA A 59 -37.34 3.59 -14.32
N PRO A 60 -38.07 4.49 -13.63
CA PRO A 60 -39.43 4.20 -13.17
C PRO A 60 -40.46 3.99 -14.29
N GLN A 61 -40.24 4.55 -15.49
CA GLN A 61 -41.16 4.38 -16.63
C GLN A 61 -41.19 2.93 -17.14
N TYR A 62 -40.14 2.17 -16.85
CA TYR A 62 -40.00 0.75 -17.17
C TYR A 62 -40.10 -0.15 -15.94
N ASN A 63 -40.54 0.41 -14.80
CA ASN A 63 -40.61 -0.30 -13.52
C ASN A 63 -39.25 -0.87 -13.07
N LEU A 64 -38.17 -0.15 -13.36
CA LEU A 64 -36.79 -0.50 -12.98
C LEU A 64 -36.23 0.51 -11.97
N THR A 65 -35.33 0.04 -11.12
CA THR A 65 -34.41 0.88 -10.36
C THR A 65 -33.31 1.43 -11.28
N VAL A 66 -32.62 2.48 -10.84
CA VAL A 66 -31.48 3.06 -11.57
C VAL A 66 -30.35 2.06 -11.74
N GLU A 67 -30.11 1.21 -10.74
CA GLU A 67 -29.07 0.18 -10.79
C GLU A 67 -29.45 -0.98 -11.73
N GLU A 68 -30.73 -1.37 -11.80
CA GLU A 68 -31.21 -2.35 -12.78
C GLU A 68 -31.13 -1.80 -14.20
N LEU A 69 -31.51 -0.53 -14.41
CA LEU A 69 -31.37 0.12 -15.72
C LEU A 69 -29.89 0.26 -16.11
N LYS A 70 -29.00 0.55 -15.16
CA LYS A 70 -27.54 0.58 -15.37
C LYS A 70 -26.98 -0.79 -15.73
N THR A 71 -27.48 -1.83 -15.07
CA THR A 71 -27.14 -3.23 -15.32
C THR A 71 -27.60 -3.65 -16.72
N LEU A 72 -28.81 -3.26 -17.14
CA LEU A 72 -29.33 -3.46 -18.49
C LEU A 72 -28.42 -2.80 -19.56
N ASN A 73 -27.81 -1.67 -19.20
CA ASN A 73 -26.94 -0.87 -20.05
C ASN A 73 -25.45 -1.21 -19.94
N GLN A 74 -25.08 -2.28 -19.21
CA GLN A 74 -23.68 -2.60 -18.92
C GLN A 74 -22.81 -2.88 -20.17
N MET A 75 -23.45 -3.23 -21.29
CA MET A 75 -22.78 -3.50 -22.57
C MET A 75 -22.56 -2.23 -23.40
N ARG A 76 -23.14 -1.08 -23.01
CA ARG A 76 -22.96 0.21 -23.69
C ARG A 76 -21.79 0.99 -23.11
N ARG A 77 -21.11 1.75 -23.98
CA ARG A 77 -20.08 2.71 -23.58
C ARG A 77 -20.62 4.12 -23.60
N PHE A 78 -20.48 4.81 -22.48
CA PHE A 78 -20.94 6.18 -22.30
C PHE A 78 -19.76 7.15 -22.17
N THR A 79 -19.93 8.38 -22.64
CA THR A 79 -18.92 9.45 -22.51
C THR A 79 -18.89 10.10 -21.12
N ARG A 80 -19.84 9.75 -20.26
CA ARG A 80 -20.00 10.24 -18.88
C ARG A 80 -20.56 9.12 -17.99
N ALA A 81 -20.54 9.31 -16.68
CA ALA A 81 -21.14 8.37 -15.73
C ALA A 81 -22.62 8.12 -16.07
N PHE A 82 -23.09 6.87 -15.91
CA PHE A 82 -24.42 6.45 -16.33
C PHE A 82 -25.51 7.31 -15.70
N GLU A 83 -25.40 7.58 -14.41
CA GLU A 83 -26.35 8.37 -13.62
C GLU A 83 -26.44 9.83 -14.10
N ASN A 84 -25.41 10.31 -14.80
CA ASN A 84 -25.30 11.68 -15.31
C ASN A 84 -25.63 11.80 -16.81
N LEU A 85 -26.19 10.76 -17.44
CA LEU A 85 -26.66 10.81 -18.81
C LEU A 85 -27.82 11.80 -18.96
N SER A 86 -27.84 12.49 -20.09
CA SER A 86 -28.71 13.64 -20.34
C SER A 86 -29.26 13.61 -21.76
N ALA A 87 -30.13 14.58 -22.08
CA ALA A 87 -30.76 14.73 -23.39
C ALA A 87 -29.77 14.52 -24.55
N GLY A 88 -30.10 13.60 -25.44
CA GLY A 88 -29.29 13.19 -26.59
C GLY A 88 -28.48 11.90 -26.39
N ASP A 89 -28.25 11.46 -25.16
CA ASP A 89 -27.57 10.19 -24.86
C ASP A 89 -28.49 8.99 -25.11
N GLU A 90 -27.94 7.87 -25.59
CA GLU A 90 -28.70 6.68 -25.97
C GLU A 90 -28.44 5.50 -25.03
N ILE A 91 -29.51 5.00 -24.40
CA ILE A 91 -29.53 3.88 -23.46
C ILE A 91 -30.35 2.73 -24.02
N ASP A 92 -30.13 1.51 -23.55
CA ASP A 92 -31.04 0.39 -23.69
C ASP A 92 -32.14 0.47 -22.63
N VAL A 93 -33.38 0.21 -23.04
CA VAL A 93 -34.54 0.06 -22.15
C VAL A 93 -35.29 -1.22 -22.55
N PRO A 94 -36.12 -1.81 -21.68
CA PRO A 94 -36.93 -2.96 -22.04
C PRO A 94 -37.79 -2.70 -23.29
N SER A 95 -37.86 -3.70 -24.17
CA SER A 95 -38.63 -3.63 -25.42
C SER A 95 -40.14 -3.46 -25.16
N THR A 96 -40.65 -4.04 -24.07
CA THR A 96 -42.04 -3.96 -23.59
C THR A 96 -42.16 -3.20 -22.25
N HIS A 97 -43.23 -2.40 -22.07
CA HIS A 97 -43.52 -1.68 -20.81
C HIS A 97 -43.98 -2.59 -19.66
N SER A 98 -44.05 -3.90 -19.88
CA SER A 98 -44.29 -4.89 -18.84
C SER A 98 -43.16 -5.90 -18.89
N VAL A 99 -42.38 -5.96 -17.82
CA VAL A 99 -41.75 -7.22 -17.39
C VAL A 99 -42.91 -8.12 -17.02
N LYS A 100 -43.18 -9.17 -17.82
CA LYS A 100 -44.31 -10.06 -17.59
C LYS A 100 -44.12 -10.81 -16.28
N THR A 101 -44.86 -10.39 -15.26
CA THR A 101 -45.53 -11.30 -14.33
C THR A 101 -46.52 -12.16 -15.10
N THR A 102 -46.49 -13.46 -14.82
CA THR A 102 -47.32 -14.50 -15.45
C THR A 102 -48.80 -14.30 -15.12
N ASP A 103 -49.67 -14.19 -16.14
CA ASP A 103 -51.13 -14.23 -15.97
C ASP A 103 -51.71 -15.62 -16.29
N ASN A 104 -52.59 -16.08 -15.41
CA ASN A 104 -53.34 -17.33 -15.49
C ASN A 104 -54.48 -17.23 -16.49
N ASN A 105 -54.54 -18.16 -17.46
CA ASN A 105 -55.71 -19.00 -17.76
C ASN A 105 -55.58 -19.72 -19.11
N THR A 106 -55.27 -21.01 -19.11
CA THR A 106 -56.04 -21.99 -19.92
C THR A 106 -55.87 -23.40 -19.36
N THR A 107 -57.00 -24.08 -19.29
CA THR A 107 -57.25 -25.44 -18.81
C THR A 107 -56.47 -26.51 -19.58
N GLY A 108 -55.74 -27.39 -18.86
CA GLY A 108 -55.18 -28.62 -19.43
C GLY A 108 -54.08 -29.26 -18.59
N LYS A 109 -54.44 -30.34 -17.88
CA LYS A 109 -53.59 -31.33 -17.16
C LYS A 109 -52.05 -31.17 -17.28
N LYS A 110 -51.40 -30.84 -16.16
CA LYS A 110 -50.11 -31.40 -15.68
C LYS A 110 -49.82 -30.87 -14.27
N GLN A 111 -50.14 -31.65 -13.25
CA GLN A 111 -49.58 -31.49 -11.90
C GLN A 111 -48.14 -32.00 -11.98
N ILE A 112 -47.13 -31.14 -11.81
CA ILE A 112 -45.77 -31.46 -11.30
C ILE A 112 -44.90 -30.18 -11.09
N GLU A 113 -45.20 -29.01 -11.68
CA GLU A 113 -44.28 -27.84 -11.65
C GLU A 113 -44.61 -26.69 -10.67
N LYS A 114 -45.52 -26.84 -9.70
CA LYS A 114 -45.91 -25.70 -8.81
C LYS A 114 -45.05 -25.53 -7.55
N THR A 115 -44.26 -26.53 -7.16
CA THR A 115 -43.64 -26.58 -5.82
C THR A 115 -42.29 -25.89 -5.73
N ASP A 116 -41.54 -25.78 -6.84
CA ASP A 116 -40.19 -25.19 -6.84
C ASP A 116 -40.21 -23.65 -6.76
N ASN A 117 -41.25 -23.00 -7.32
CA ASN A 117 -41.37 -21.53 -7.34
C ASN A 117 -41.65 -20.89 -5.96
N GLU A 118 -42.18 -21.62 -4.97
CA GLU A 118 -42.44 -21.08 -3.64
C GLU A 118 -41.17 -21.01 -2.78
N VAL A 119 -40.28 -22.00 -2.92
CA VAL A 119 -38.99 -22.04 -2.22
C VAL A 119 -38.02 -21.00 -2.78
N GLU A 120 -38.01 -20.83 -4.11
CA GLU A 120 -37.19 -19.83 -4.80
C GLU A 120 -37.68 -18.40 -4.50
N ASN A 121 -39.00 -18.18 -4.41
CA ASN A 121 -39.58 -16.92 -3.94
C ASN A 121 -39.31 -16.64 -2.45
N TRP A 122 -39.34 -17.66 -1.59
CA TRP A 122 -39.01 -17.48 -0.18
C TRP A 122 -37.52 -17.17 0.02
N LEU A 123 -36.63 -17.84 -0.71
CA LEU A 123 -35.18 -17.59 -0.69
C LEU A 123 -34.84 -16.18 -1.21
N SER A 124 -35.46 -15.75 -2.31
CA SER A 124 -35.25 -14.40 -2.88
C SER A 124 -35.83 -13.27 -2.04
N GLN A 125 -36.85 -13.51 -1.20
CA GLN A 125 -37.45 -12.48 -0.34
C GLN A 125 -36.88 -12.46 1.09
N THR A 126 -36.52 -13.62 1.64
CA THR A 126 -36.11 -13.76 3.05
C THR A 126 -34.60 -13.60 3.23
N ALA A 127 -33.79 -14.05 2.27
CA ALA A 127 -32.34 -13.93 2.37
C ALA A 127 -31.89 -12.44 2.35
N PRO A 128 -32.36 -11.57 1.42
CA PRO A 128 -31.93 -10.17 1.41
C PRO A 128 -32.39 -9.38 2.63
N SER A 129 -33.60 -9.63 3.15
CA SER A 129 -34.12 -8.95 4.35
C SER A 129 -33.41 -9.38 5.64
N PHE A 130 -32.93 -10.62 5.72
CA PHE A 130 -32.00 -11.07 6.77
C PHE A 130 -30.65 -10.35 6.68
N PHE A 131 -30.09 -10.19 5.49
CA PHE A 131 -28.81 -9.49 5.29
C PHE A 131 -28.92 -7.96 5.48
N GLU A 132 -30.04 -7.35 5.12
CA GLU A 132 -30.34 -5.93 5.32
C GLU A 132 -30.51 -5.61 6.83
N ALA A 133 -31.25 -6.46 7.57
CA ALA A 133 -31.39 -6.32 9.02
C ALA A 133 -30.06 -6.47 9.79
N MET A 134 -29.12 -7.29 9.27
CA MET A 134 -27.78 -7.44 9.85
C MET A 134 -26.84 -6.27 9.55
N ASN A 135 -27.15 -5.41 8.57
CA ASN A 135 -26.30 -4.29 8.16
C ASN A 135 -26.74 -2.94 8.78
N THR A 136 -27.93 -2.86 9.38
CA THR A 136 -28.55 -1.58 9.78
C THR A 136 -28.78 -1.39 11.28
N GLN A 137 -28.68 -2.43 12.13
CA GLN A 137 -28.90 -2.32 13.59
C GLN A 137 -27.88 -3.14 14.39
N SER A 138 -27.73 -2.84 15.68
CA SER A 138 -26.96 -3.70 16.58
C SER A 138 -27.60 -5.10 16.59
N PRO A 139 -26.86 -6.18 16.23
CA PRO A 139 -27.42 -7.53 16.18
C PRO A 139 -28.03 -7.99 17.52
N GLU A 140 -27.59 -7.41 18.64
CA GLU A 140 -28.13 -7.62 19.99
C GLU A 140 -29.57 -7.11 20.13
N GLU A 141 -29.92 -5.96 19.55
CA GLU A 141 -31.30 -5.47 19.54
C GLU A 141 -32.18 -6.30 18.63
N TYR A 142 -31.67 -6.76 17.48
CA TYR A 142 -32.42 -7.66 16.60
C TYR A 142 -32.65 -9.03 17.24
N LEU A 143 -31.61 -9.65 17.83
CA LEU A 143 -31.71 -10.91 18.58
C LEU A 143 -32.60 -10.76 19.82
N SER A 144 -32.48 -9.66 20.58
CA SER A 144 -33.35 -9.37 21.72
C SER A 144 -34.79 -9.16 21.27
N LYS A 145 -35.03 -8.48 20.14
CA LYS A 145 -36.36 -8.27 19.57
C LYS A 145 -36.96 -9.57 19.05
N GLN A 146 -36.19 -10.45 18.43
CA GLN A 146 -36.68 -11.77 18.01
C GLN A 146 -36.92 -12.70 19.19
N ALA A 147 -36.02 -12.74 20.18
CA ALA A 147 -36.21 -13.49 21.42
C ALA A 147 -37.41 -12.97 22.22
N LYS A 148 -37.60 -11.63 22.28
CA LYS A 148 -38.79 -11.01 22.86
C LYS A 148 -40.03 -11.30 22.03
N ASN A 149 -40.00 -11.25 20.71
CA ASN A 149 -41.14 -11.62 19.86
C ASN A 149 -41.52 -13.10 20.04
N MET A 150 -40.54 -13.98 20.20
CA MET A 150 -40.74 -15.40 20.53
C MET A 150 -41.32 -15.59 21.94
N ALA A 151 -40.92 -14.75 22.91
CA ALA A 151 -41.45 -14.75 24.28
C ALA A 151 -42.78 -14.01 24.47
N VAL A 152 -43.11 -13.04 23.61
CA VAL A 152 -44.33 -12.20 23.66
C VAL A 152 -45.47 -12.83 22.85
N ASN A 153 -45.16 -13.61 21.80
CA ASN A 153 -46.15 -14.45 21.10
C ASN A 153 -46.56 -15.72 21.88
N LYS A 154 -46.22 -15.81 23.17
CA LYS A 154 -46.51 -16.92 24.10
C LYS A 154 -47.99 -16.96 24.57
N ALA A 155 -48.90 -16.55 23.70
CA ALA A 155 -50.36 -16.57 23.88
C ALA A 155 -51.13 -16.85 22.57
N SER A 156 -50.48 -17.35 21.51
CA SER A 156 -51.16 -17.81 20.29
C SER A 156 -51.09 -19.34 20.17
N SER A 157 -52.24 -19.99 19.97
CA SER A 157 -52.41 -21.44 19.77
C SER A 157 -51.59 -22.02 18.60
N THR A 158 -50.98 -21.16 17.78
CA THR A 158 -50.07 -21.52 16.68
C THR A 158 -48.70 -22.04 17.16
N VAL A 159 -48.19 -21.57 18.31
CA VAL A 159 -46.87 -21.97 18.84
C VAL A 159 -46.91 -23.38 19.45
N GLU A 160 -48.03 -23.77 20.06
CA GLU A 160 -48.21 -25.13 20.59
C GLU A 160 -48.32 -26.16 19.47
N SER A 161 -48.98 -25.85 18.35
CA SER A 161 -49.02 -26.75 17.17
C SER A 161 -47.67 -26.87 16.45
N TRP A 162 -46.90 -25.79 16.38
CA TRP A 162 -45.57 -25.76 15.74
C TRP A 162 -44.50 -26.49 16.57
N LEU A 163 -44.54 -26.35 17.90
CA LEU A 163 -43.64 -27.08 18.82
C LEU A 163 -44.01 -28.57 18.97
N ASN A 164 -45.26 -28.96 18.68
CA ASN A 164 -45.74 -30.32 18.94
C ASN A 164 -45.55 -31.33 17.80
N GLN A 165 -44.99 -30.96 16.63
CA GLN A 165 -45.00 -31.91 15.50
C GLN A 165 -43.68 -32.13 14.75
N TYR A 166 -42.71 -31.20 14.66
CA TYR A 166 -41.52 -31.44 13.82
C TYR A 166 -40.25 -30.71 14.30
N GLY A 167 -39.09 -31.39 14.20
CA GLY A 167 -37.76 -30.83 14.47
C GLY A 167 -36.85 -31.78 15.26
N THR A 168 -35.65 -31.30 15.58
CA THR A 168 -34.66 -32.02 16.40
C THR A 168 -34.11 -31.10 17.47
N ALA A 169 -34.03 -31.57 18.71
CA ALA A 169 -33.27 -30.94 19.79
C ALA A 169 -32.11 -31.84 20.22
N GLN A 170 -30.95 -31.26 20.47
CA GLN A 170 -29.76 -31.96 20.94
C GLN A 170 -29.21 -31.26 22.18
N ILE A 171 -28.87 -32.04 23.19
CA ILE A 171 -28.03 -31.60 24.31
C ILE A 171 -26.69 -32.32 24.20
N GLY A 172 -25.59 -31.56 24.15
CA GLY A 172 -24.24 -32.08 24.05
C GLY A 172 -23.44 -31.78 25.32
N ILE A 173 -22.67 -32.76 25.77
CA ILE A 173 -21.75 -32.63 26.89
C ILE A 173 -20.38 -33.14 26.45
N GLN A 174 -19.34 -32.32 26.62
CA GLN A 174 -17.95 -32.74 26.51
C GLN A 174 -17.28 -32.56 27.88
N PRO A 175 -17.01 -33.65 28.62
CA PRO A 175 -16.43 -33.56 29.94
C PRO A 175 -14.98 -33.05 29.90
N SER A 176 -14.62 -32.29 30.93
CA SER A 176 -13.26 -31.82 31.20
C SER A 176 -12.87 -32.17 32.64
N ASP A 177 -11.60 -31.97 33.03
CA ASP A 177 -11.07 -32.26 34.37
C ASP A 177 -11.85 -31.55 35.49
N LYS A 178 -12.47 -30.41 35.17
CA LYS A 178 -13.37 -29.67 36.06
C LYS A 178 -14.76 -29.58 35.44
N LEU A 179 -15.80 -29.77 36.25
CA LEU A 179 -17.20 -29.62 35.81
C LEU A 179 -17.49 -28.22 35.27
N SER A 180 -16.86 -27.17 35.83
CA SER A 180 -16.98 -25.78 35.36
C SER A 180 -16.31 -25.52 33.99
N GLN A 181 -15.45 -26.44 33.53
CA GLN A 181 -14.74 -26.35 32.25
C GLN A 181 -15.29 -27.33 31.22
N SER A 182 -16.32 -28.11 31.58
CA SER A 182 -16.98 -29.02 30.66
C SER A 182 -17.83 -28.22 29.66
N THR A 183 -17.78 -28.61 28.39
CA THR A 183 -18.60 -27.94 27.38
C THR A 183 -20.02 -28.45 27.47
N LEU A 184 -20.96 -27.53 27.63
CA LEU A 184 -22.39 -27.81 27.54
C LEU A 184 -22.95 -27.09 26.32
N SER A 185 -23.67 -27.82 25.47
CA SER A 185 -24.38 -27.25 24.32
C SER A 185 -25.83 -27.70 24.29
N ALA A 186 -26.69 -26.82 23.80
CA ALA A 186 -28.07 -27.12 23.45
C ALA A 186 -28.32 -26.54 22.06
N ASP A 187 -28.72 -27.38 21.12
CA ASP A 187 -28.94 -27.04 19.72
C ASP A 187 -30.31 -27.55 19.29
N MET A 188 -30.99 -26.81 18.43
CA MET A 188 -32.32 -27.17 17.97
C MET A 188 -32.55 -26.71 16.55
N LEU A 189 -33.06 -27.62 15.72
CA LEU A 189 -33.41 -27.39 14.33
C LEU A 189 -34.91 -27.54 14.16
N LEU A 190 -35.52 -26.56 13.52
CA LEU A 190 -36.95 -26.50 13.26
C LEU A 190 -37.21 -26.29 11.76
N PRO A 191 -38.15 -27.06 11.17
CA PRO A 191 -38.58 -26.79 9.81
C PRO A 191 -39.43 -25.52 9.75
N ILE A 192 -39.14 -24.70 8.74
CA ILE A 192 -40.00 -23.58 8.31
C ILE A 192 -40.92 -24.07 7.21
N TYR A 193 -40.38 -24.86 6.28
CA TYR A 193 -41.11 -25.48 5.18
C TYR A 193 -40.56 -26.88 4.94
N GLN A 194 -41.44 -27.85 4.70
CA GLN A 194 -41.03 -29.21 4.36
C GLN A 194 -42.01 -29.87 3.38
N ASN A 195 -41.47 -30.57 2.41
CA ASN A 195 -42.16 -31.54 1.55
C ASN A 195 -41.21 -32.74 1.31
N PRO A 196 -41.58 -33.75 0.50
CA PRO A 196 -40.69 -34.90 0.23
C PRO A 196 -39.33 -34.53 -0.39
N ASP A 197 -39.24 -33.47 -1.18
CA ASP A 197 -38.04 -33.11 -1.94
C ASP A 197 -37.24 -31.97 -1.31
N TRP A 198 -37.89 -31.14 -0.47
CA TRP A 198 -37.31 -29.91 0.07
C TRP A 198 -37.55 -29.78 1.57
N LEU A 199 -36.53 -29.31 2.27
CA LEU A 199 -36.60 -28.87 3.66
C LEU A 199 -35.93 -27.51 3.77
N VAL A 200 -36.69 -26.53 4.23
CA VAL A 200 -36.20 -25.22 4.65
C VAL A 200 -36.27 -25.18 6.17
N PHE A 201 -35.16 -24.85 6.83
CA PHE A 201 -35.06 -24.92 8.28
C PHE A 201 -34.37 -23.69 8.90
N THR A 202 -34.65 -23.48 10.18
CA THR A 202 -33.88 -22.63 11.08
C THR A 202 -33.19 -23.50 12.12
N GLN A 203 -31.99 -23.11 12.55
CA GLN A 203 -31.27 -23.75 13.62
C GLN A 203 -30.78 -22.72 14.62
N PHE A 204 -30.99 -22.98 15.90
CA PHE A 204 -30.49 -22.16 17.00
C PHE A 204 -29.70 -23.02 17.97
N GLY A 205 -28.65 -22.44 18.53
CA GLY A 205 -27.76 -23.10 19.47
C GLY A 205 -27.28 -22.15 20.55
N GLY A 206 -27.10 -22.70 21.74
CA GLY A 206 -26.43 -22.04 22.85
C GLY A 206 -25.41 -23.00 23.45
N ARG A 207 -24.20 -22.50 23.70
CA ARG A 207 -23.15 -23.31 24.31
C ARG A 207 -22.27 -22.50 25.25
N ASN A 208 -21.73 -23.17 26.24
CA ASN A 208 -20.70 -22.63 27.13
C ASN A 208 -19.43 -23.48 26.98
N LEU A 209 -18.34 -22.84 26.58
CA LEU A 209 -17.00 -23.44 26.45
C LEU A 209 -16.00 -22.42 27.00
N ASP A 210 -15.09 -22.85 27.87
CA ASP A 210 -14.05 -21.99 28.46
C ASP A 210 -14.57 -20.67 29.05
N GLU A 211 -15.70 -20.76 29.78
CA GLU A 211 -16.40 -19.61 30.37
C GLU A 211 -16.89 -18.58 29.33
N ARG A 212 -16.97 -18.95 28.04
CA ARG A 212 -17.56 -18.14 26.97
C ARG A 212 -18.92 -18.70 26.59
N THR A 213 -19.92 -17.82 26.61
CA THR A 213 -21.28 -18.14 26.15
C THR A 213 -21.42 -17.74 24.70
N THR A 214 -21.56 -18.74 23.83
CA THR A 214 -21.77 -18.54 22.39
C THR A 214 -23.20 -18.88 22.01
N LEU A 215 -23.84 -17.99 21.26
CA LEU A 215 -25.11 -18.23 20.59
C LEU A 215 -24.87 -18.41 19.10
N ASN A 216 -25.62 -19.32 18.49
CA ASN A 216 -25.58 -19.59 17.06
C ASN A 216 -27.01 -19.48 16.53
N LEU A 217 -27.20 -18.71 15.45
CA LEU A 217 -28.47 -18.61 14.74
C LEU A 217 -28.20 -18.83 13.26
N GLY A 218 -28.86 -19.80 12.65
CA GLY A 218 -28.68 -20.11 11.25
C GLY A 218 -29.95 -20.58 10.57
N GLY A 219 -29.86 -20.67 9.25
CA GLY A 219 -30.90 -21.21 8.41
C GLY A 219 -30.29 -21.91 7.21
N GLY A 220 -31.06 -22.82 6.60
CA GLY A 220 -30.59 -23.56 5.45
C GLY A 220 -31.69 -24.22 4.68
N VAL A 221 -31.30 -24.77 3.53
CA VAL A 221 -32.17 -25.51 2.63
C VAL A 221 -31.50 -26.82 2.29
N ARG A 222 -32.27 -27.91 2.30
CA ARG A 222 -31.88 -29.25 1.88
C ARG A 222 -32.81 -29.74 0.79
N ARG A 223 -32.24 -30.21 -0.32
CA ARG A 223 -32.93 -30.87 -1.42
C ARG A 223 -32.64 -32.36 -1.39
N PHE A 224 -33.68 -33.18 -1.40
CA PHE A 224 -33.62 -34.63 -1.38
C PHE A 224 -33.94 -35.20 -2.76
N THR A 225 -33.21 -36.24 -3.11
CA THR A 225 -33.42 -37.11 -4.27
C THR A 225 -33.41 -38.55 -3.77
N ASP A 226 -33.60 -39.53 -4.66
CA ASP A 226 -33.65 -40.94 -4.26
C ASP A 226 -32.44 -41.40 -3.45
N ASN A 227 -31.23 -40.96 -3.83
CA ASN A 227 -29.98 -41.44 -3.24
C ASN A 227 -29.13 -40.34 -2.57
N TRP A 228 -29.47 -39.07 -2.77
CA TRP A 228 -28.66 -37.94 -2.31
C TRP A 228 -29.48 -36.81 -1.71
N MET A 229 -28.89 -36.12 -0.75
CA MET A 229 -29.33 -34.83 -0.25
C MET A 229 -28.23 -33.79 -0.48
N TYR A 230 -28.63 -32.63 -1.00
CA TYR A 230 -27.77 -31.46 -1.18
C TYR A 230 -28.27 -30.34 -0.28
N GLY A 231 -27.38 -29.75 0.52
CA GLY A 231 -27.75 -28.69 1.45
C GLY A 231 -26.84 -27.48 1.38
N VAL A 232 -27.41 -26.32 1.65
CA VAL A 232 -26.68 -25.07 1.88
C VAL A 232 -27.22 -24.42 3.15
N ASN A 233 -26.32 -23.83 3.94
CA ASN A 233 -26.70 -23.19 5.19
C ASN A 233 -25.84 -21.96 5.47
N THR A 234 -26.37 -21.05 6.28
CA THR A 234 -25.67 -19.89 6.79
C THR A 234 -25.92 -19.72 8.29
N PHE A 235 -24.91 -19.21 9.00
CA PHE A 235 -24.95 -19.02 10.44
C PHE A 235 -24.38 -17.66 10.83
N TYR A 236 -24.98 -17.08 11.86
CA TYR A 236 -24.46 -15.95 12.61
C TYR A 236 -24.14 -16.44 14.03
N ASP A 237 -22.85 -16.41 14.37
CA ASP A 237 -22.34 -16.83 15.67
C ASP A 237 -21.95 -15.60 16.50
N VAL A 238 -22.38 -15.56 17.76
CA VAL A 238 -22.10 -14.48 18.70
C VAL A 238 -21.56 -15.07 19.99
N ASP A 239 -20.30 -14.78 20.29
CA ASP A 239 -19.75 -14.93 21.63
C ASP A 239 -20.09 -13.67 22.42
N ILE A 240 -21.08 -13.79 23.30
CA ILE A 240 -21.60 -12.69 24.13
C ILE A 240 -20.56 -12.27 25.16
N THR A 241 -19.76 -13.22 25.65
CA THR A 241 -18.84 -12.96 26.75
C THR A 241 -17.58 -12.23 26.28
N GLY A 242 -17.10 -12.54 25.09
CA GLY A 242 -15.97 -11.85 24.44
C GLY A 242 -16.36 -10.73 23.49
N ASN A 243 -17.64 -10.56 23.16
CA ASN A 243 -18.11 -9.65 22.10
C ASN A 243 -17.54 -9.97 20.71
N ASN A 244 -17.40 -11.26 20.40
CA ASN A 244 -16.92 -11.73 19.10
C ASN A 244 -18.08 -12.15 18.17
N ARG A 245 -17.99 -11.80 16.88
CA ARG A 245 -19.08 -12.03 15.90
C ARG A 245 -18.55 -12.67 14.63
N ARG A 246 -19.16 -13.75 14.19
CA ARG A 246 -18.70 -14.56 13.04
C ARG A 246 -19.87 -14.94 12.15
N ALA A 247 -19.65 -14.90 10.84
CA ALA A 247 -20.52 -15.50 9.84
C ALA A 247 -19.98 -16.87 9.43
N GLY A 248 -20.89 -17.82 9.22
CA GLY A 248 -20.61 -19.13 8.66
C GLY A 248 -21.42 -19.38 7.39
N VAL A 249 -20.82 -20.09 6.44
CA VAL A 249 -21.50 -20.62 5.25
C VAL A 249 -21.10 -22.09 5.11
N GLY A 250 -22.08 -22.97 4.93
CA GLY A 250 -21.87 -24.41 4.85
C GLY A 250 -22.54 -25.04 3.65
N GLY A 251 -21.92 -26.09 3.11
CA GLY A 251 -22.47 -26.99 2.12
C GLY A 251 -22.57 -28.42 2.69
N GLU A 252 -23.62 -29.14 2.31
CA GLU A 252 -23.91 -30.51 2.74
C GLU A 252 -24.13 -31.41 1.52
N LEU A 253 -23.55 -32.62 1.55
CA LEU A 253 -23.80 -33.67 0.56
C LEU A 253 -23.95 -35.00 1.31
N TRP A 254 -25.17 -35.49 1.45
CA TRP A 254 -25.46 -36.71 2.21
C TRP A 254 -26.04 -37.80 1.31
N SER A 255 -25.82 -39.05 1.69
CA SER A 255 -26.41 -40.27 1.18
C SER A 255 -26.78 -41.13 2.40
N ASP A 256 -27.52 -42.22 2.19
CA ASP A 256 -27.71 -43.22 3.22
C ASP A 256 -26.34 -43.65 3.80
N TYR A 257 -26.23 -43.60 5.13
CA TYR A 257 -25.05 -43.95 5.93
C TYR A 257 -23.80 -43.08 5.71
N LEU A 258 -23.88 -41.99 4.93
CA LEU A 258 -22.70 -41.19 4.59
C LEU A 258 -23.03 -39.70 4.47
N HIS A 259 -22.36 -38.89 5.27
CA HIS A 259 -22.52 -37.45 5.31
C HIS A 259 -21.20 -36.76 4.99
N PHE A 260 -21.23 -35.79 4.07
CA PHE A 260 -20.15 -34.84 3.86
C PHE A 260 -20.63 -33.43 4.17
N SER A 261 -19.77 -32.63 4.80
CA SER A 261 -19.97 -31.21 4.99
C SER A 261 -18.69 -30.42 4.74
N ALA A 262 -18.86 -29.17 4.30
CA ALA A 262 -17.77 -28.21 4.18
C ALA A 262 -18.27 -26.85 4.66
N ASN A 263 -17.54 -26.21 5.57
CA ASN A 263 -17.95 -24.97 6.20
C ASN A 263 -16.84 -23.93 6.12
N GLY A 264 -17.20 -22.69 5.77
CA GLY A 264 -16.34 -21.51 5.82
C GLY A 264 -16.74 -20.59 6.96
N TYR A 265 -15.74 -19.99 7.62
CA TYR A 265 -15.91 -19.12 8.78
C TYR A 265 -15.24 -17.76 8.54
N MET A 266 -16.02 -16.70 8.71
CA MET A 266 -15.61 -15.32 8.42
C MET A 266 -15.88 -14.42 9.62
N ARG A 267 -14.86 -13.71 10.09
CA ARG A 267 -15.01 -12.70 11.15
C ARG A 267 -15.91 -11.54 10.68
N LEU A 268 -16.66 -10.97 11.62
CA LEU A 268 -17.49 -9.79 11.39
C LEU A 268 -17.04 -8.57 12.22
N ASN A 269 -16.34 -8.79 13.33
CA ASN A 269 -15.76 -7.71 14.15
C ASN A 269 -14.23 -7.63 14.01
N ASN A 270 -13.70 -6.44 14.31
CA ASN A 270 -12.26 -6.16 14.31
C ASN A 270 -11.63 -6.45 15.68
N TRP A 271 -10.30 -6.33 15.74
CA TRP A 271 -9.53 -6.43 16.97
C TRP A 271 -10.10 -5.53 18.07
N HIS A 272 -10.30 -6.10 19.24
CA HIS A 272 -10.62 -5.39 20.48
C HIS A 272 -9.91 -6.05 21.65
N GLN A 273 -9.85 -5.37 22.79
CA GLN A 273 -9.23 -5.90 24.01
C GLN A 273 -9.73 -7.32 24.29
N SER A 274 -8.77 -8.24 24.47
CA SER A 274 -9.05 -9.60 24.89
C SER A 274 -9.49 -9.64 26.34
N ARG A 275 -10.50 -10.48 26.62
CA ARG A 275 -10.89 -10.82 27.99
C ARG A 275 -9.89 -11.79 28.63
N ASP A 276 -9.35 -12.70 27.83
CA ASP A 276 -8.55 -13.82 28.32
C ASP A 276 -7.10 -13.41 28.60
N PHE A 277 -6.57 -12.40 27.89
CA PHE A 277 -5.18 -11.97 28.02
C PHE A 277 -5.06 -10.44 28.16
N TYR A 278 -4.43 -9.98 29.24
CA TYR A 278 -4.03 -8.59 29.40
C TYR A 278 -3.09 -8.16 28.28
N ASP A 279 -3.25 -6.94 27.77
CA ASP A 279 -2.39 -6.36 26.72
C ASP A 279 -2.41 -7.08 25.36
N TYR A 280 -3.41 -7.93 25.14
CA TYR A 280 -3.70 -8.51 23.84
C TYR A 280 -5.06 -8.05 23.35
N ASP A 281 -5.17 -7.94 22.02
CA ASP A 281 -6.46 -7.92 21.34
C ASP A 281 -6.86 -9.35 20.96
N GLU A 282 -8.17 -9.59 20.84
CA GLU A 282 -8.75 -10.81 20.25
C GLU A 282 -9.73 -10.44 19.13
N ARG A 283 -10.00 -11.41 18.24
CA ARG A 283 -11.12 -11.42 17.28
C ARG A 283 -11.33 -12.84 16.73
N PRO A 284 -12.42 -13.15 16.01
CA PRO A 284 -12.57 -14.42 15.31
C PRO A 284 -11.48 -14.62 14.25
N ALA A 285 -10.91 -15.82 14.22
CA ALA A 285 -10.04 -16.28 13.15
C ALA A 285 -10.88 -16.72 11.95
N ASN A 286 -10.49 -16.30 10.75
CA ASN A 286 -11.07 -16.87 9.54
C ASN A 286 -10.55 -18.31 9.36
N GLY A 287 -11.39 -19.18 8.81
CA GLY A 287 -11.00 -20.56 8.58
C GLY A 287 -12.05 -21.35 7.84
N PHE A 288 -11.80 -22.65 7.71
CA PHE A 288 -12.76 -23.59 7.14
C PHE A 288 -12.56 -24.97 7.75
N ASP A 289 -13.58 -25.81 7.62
CA ASP A 289 -13.48 -27.25 7.86
C ASP A 289 -14.18 -28.05 6.76
N ILE A 290 -13.76 -29.32 6.65
CA ILE A 290 -14.38 -30.32 5.81
C ILE A 290 -14.51 -31.58 6.66
N ALA A 291 -15.71 -32.17 6.69
CA ALA A 291 -16.00 -33.38 7.45
C ALA A 291 -16.63 -34.46 6.58
N ALA A 292 -16.32 -35.70 6.93
CA ALA A 292 -16.94 -36.91 6.41
C ALA A 292 -17.32 -37.80 7.58
N SER A 293 -18.60 -38.09 7.73
CA SER A 293 -19.16 -38.96 8.77
C SER A 293 -19.89 -40.13 8.12
N GLY A 294 -19.69 -41.35 8.61
CA GLY A 294 -20.35 -42.52 8.05
C GLY A 294 -20.61 -43.62 9.07
N TRP A 295 -21.59 -44.47 8.79
CA TRP A 295 -22.04 -45.55 9.68
C TRP A 295 -22.01 -46.90 8.98
N LEU A 296 -21.76 -47.97 9.72
CA LEU A 296 -21.75 -49.32 9.15
C LEU A 296 -23.18 -49.75 8.80
N PRO A 297 -23.51 -50.09 7.54
CA PRO A 297 -24.87 -50.52 7.19
C PRO A 297 -25.32 -51.78 7.93
N SER A 298 -24.38 -52.71 8.17
CA SER A 298 -24.62 -53.93 8.95
C SER A 298 -24.69 -53.70 10.46
N TYR A 299 -24.23 -52.55 10.96
CA TYR A 299 -24.22 -52.19 12.38
C TYR A 299 -24.35 -50.67 12.58
N PRO A 300 -25.56 -50.09 12.34
CA PRO A 300 -25.79 -48.64 12.23
C PRO A 300 -25.53 -47.84 13.51
N GLN A 301 -25.39 -48.55 14.63
CA GLN A 301 -25.02 -47.98 15.92
C GLN A 301 -23.58 -47.47 15.91
N LEU A 302 -22.68 -48.04 15.09
CA LEU A 302 -21.27 -47.64 15.03
C LEU A 302 -20.99 -46.75 13.81
N GLY A 303 -20.41 -45.59 14.08
CA GLY A 303 -20.00 -44.61 13.07
C GLY A 303 -18.56 -44.15 13.22
N GLY A 304 -17.98 -43.70 12.10
CA GLY A 304 -16.68 -43.07 12.01
C GLY A 304 -16.79 -41.64 11.48
N LYS A 305 -15.84 -40.80 11.86
CA LYS A 305 -15.74 -39.40 11.44
C LYS A 305 -14.32 -39.04 11.06
N LEU A 306 -14.17 -38.29 9.98
CA LEU A 306 -12.91 -37.67 9.56
C LEU A 306 -13.16 -36.18 9.34
N LYS A 307 -12.42 -35.31 10.04
CA LYS A 307 -12.52 -33.86 9.88
C LYS A 307 -11.16 -33.25 9.63
N TYR A 308 -11.06 -32.37 8.65
CA TYR A 308 -9.90 -31.48 8.48
C TYR A 308 -10.33 -30.04 8.72
N GLU A 309 -9.54 -29.28 9.47
CA GLU A 309 -9.79 -27.86 9.71
C GLU A 309 -8.51 -27.03 9.62
N GLN A 310 -8.65 -25.80 9.13
CA GLN A 310 -7.55 -24.84 8.97
C GLN A 310 -8.07 -23.44 9.28
N TYR A 311 -7.32 -22.71 10.09
CA TYR A 311 -7.59 -21.31 10.42
C TYR A 311 -6.37 -20.44 10.07
N PHE A 312 -6.59 -19.14 9.87
CA PHE A 312 -5.60 -18.19 9.39
C PHE A 312 -5.39 -17.05 10.39
N GLY A 313 -4.12 -16.72 10.64
CA GLY A 313 -3.71 -15.70 11.61
C GLY A 313 -2.30 -15.96 12.14
N ASP A 314 -1.73 -15.01 12.88
CA ASP A 314 -0.38 -15.14 13.46
C ASP A 314 -0.39 -15.87 14.82
N GLU A 315 -1.38 -15.61 15.67
CA GLU A 315 -1.57 -16.30 16.96
C GLU A 315 -3.01 -16.83 17.10
N VAL A 316 -3.31 -17.95 16.44
CA VAL A 316 -4.65 -18.56 16.45
C VAL A 316 -4.74 -19.66 17.50
N ALA A 317 -5.80 -19.63 18.32
CA ALA A 317 -6.11 -20.60 19.37
C ALA A 317 -7.06 -21.70 18.87
N LEU A 318 -6.54 -22.68 18.10
CA LEU A 318 -7.35 -23.78 17.56
C LEU A 318 -7.62 -24.90 18.60
N LYS A 319 -6.64 -25.16 19.47
CA LYS A 319 -6.74 -26.21 20.48
C LYS A 319 -7.35 -25.67 21.76
N ASP A 320 -6.64 -24.72 22.36
CA ASP A 320 -6.94 -24.04 23.60
C ASP A 320 -6.32 -22.62 23.52
N LYS A 321 -6.70 -21.74 24.44
CA LYS A 321 -6.25 -20.34 24.43
C LYS A 321 -4.75 -20.16 24.72
N ASP A 322 -4.12 -21.11 25.40
CA ASP A 322 -2.71 -21.04 25.81
C ASP A 322 -1.78 -21.55 24.70
N THR A 323 -2.27 -22.41 23.82
CA THR A 323 -1.56 -22.94 22.65
C THR A 323 -1.93 -22.18 21.37
N ARG A 324 -1.27 -21.04 21.13
CA ARG A 324 -1.49 -20.21 19.94
C ARG A 324 -0.44 -20.45 18.86
N ASN A 325 -0.88 -20.66 17.63
CA ASN A 325 -0.03 -21.01 16.51
C ASN A 325 -0.30 -20.15 15.28
N LYS A 326 0.71 -20.01 14.41
CA LYS A 326 0.55 -19.35 13.11
C LYS A 326 -0.18 -20.25 12.15
N SER A 327 -1.37 -19.81 11.73
CA SER A 327 -2.24 -20.48 10.75
C SER A 327 -2.34 -22.01 10.98
N PRO A 328 -2.93 -22.44 12.12
CA PRO A 328 -2.95 -23.83 12.53
C PRO A 328 -3.90 -24.67 11.69
N LYS A 329 -3.58 -25.96 11.61
CA LYS A 329 -4.40 -27.02 11.04
C LYS A 329 -4.53 -28.18 11.99
N ALA A 330 -5.66 -28.87 11.89
CA ALA A 330 -5.90 -30.11 12.60
C ALA A 330 -6.62 -31.14 11.72
N MET A 331 -6.32 -32.40 11.99
CA MET A 331 -7.05 -33.56 11.46
C MET A 331 -7.66 -34.30 12.66
N THR A 332 -8.95 -34.59 12.59
CA THR A 332 -9.69 -35.34 13.61
C THR A 332 -10.15 -36.67 13.04
N VAL A 333 -9.87 -37.75 13.76
CA VAL A 333 -10.44 -39.07 13.52
C VAL A 333 -11.32 -39.42 14.72
N GLY A 334 -12.60 -39.64 14.46
CA GLY A 334 -13.61 -39.88 15.49
C GLY A 334 -14.31 -41.21 15.33
N VAL A 335 -14.74 -41.79 16.45
CA VAL A 335 -15.65 -42.95 16.50
C VAL A 335 -16.85 -42.56 17.36
N ASN A 336 -18.05 -42.91 16.89
CA ASN A 336 -19.28 -42.69 17.65
C ASN A 336 -20.11 -43.98 17.75
N TYR A 337 -20.77 -44.15 18.89
CA TYR A 337 -21.66 -45.26 19.20
C TYR A 337 -23.03 -44.74 19.65
N THR A 338 -24.08 -45.10 18.92
CA THR A 338 -25.47 -44.71 19.17
C THR A 338 -26.28 -45.97 19.49
N PRO A 339 -26.36 -46.40 20.76
CA PRO A 339 -27.09 -47.62 21.13
C PRO A 339 -28.59 -47.53 20.83
N ILE A 340 -29.16 -46.33 20.99
CA ILE A 340 -30.56 -45.96 20.76
C ILE A 340 -30.60 -44.55 20.16
N PRO A 341 -31.62 -44.18 19.37
CA PRO A 341 -31.70 -42.85 18.75
C PRO A 341 -31.50 -41.66 19.70
N LEU A 342 -31.98 -41.79 20.94
CA LEU A 342 -31.87 -40.76 21.95
C LEU A 342 -30.44 -40.47 22.42
N VAL A 343 -29.49 -41.41 22.29
CA VAL A 343 -28.16 -41.30 22.92
C VAL A 343 -27.05 -41.60 21.93
N THR A 344 -26.10 -40.67 21.80
CA THR A 344 -24.85 -40.89 21.06
C THR A 344 -23.65 -40.61 21.96
N LEU A 345 -22.72 -41.55 21.98
CA LEU A 345 -21.43 -41.41 22.64
C LEU A 345 -20.34 -41.30 21.58
N GLY A 346 -19.29 -40.53 21.81
CA GLY A 346 -18.20 -40.42 20.85
C GLY A 346 -16.84 -40.14 21.48
N ALA A 347 -15.81 -40.45 20.73
CA ALA A 347 -14.42 -40.16 21.03
C ALA A 347 -13.75 -39.64 19.76
N ASP A 348 -13.29 -38.39 19.79
CA ASP A 348 -12.63 -37.70 18.69
C ASP A 348 -11.15 -37.53 19.05
N TRP A 349 -10.25 -38.13 18.26
CA TRP A 349 -8.81 -37.93 18.37
C TRP A 349 -8.37 -36.87 17.35
N ARG A 350 -7.94 -35.71 17.85
CA ARG A 350 -7.54 -34.55 17.05
C ARG A 350 -6.02 -34.37 17.10
N LYS A 351 -5.40 -34.33 15.92
CA LYS A 351 -3.96 -34.13 15.71
C LYS A 351 -3.68 -32.82 14.98
N GLY A 352 -2.82 -31.98 15.55
CA GLY A 352 -2.43 -30.68 14.99
C GLY A 352 -1.05 -30.23 15.48
N GLY A 353 -0.61 -29.04 15.05
CA GLY A 353 0.68 -28.48 15.48
C GLY A 353 0.70 -28.20 17.00
N GLY A 354 1.46 -28.98 17.77
CA GLY A 354 1.61 -28.82 19.22
C GLY A 354 1.53 -30.15 19.96
N THR A 355 0.32 -30.68 20.16
CA THR A 355 0.05 -31.94 20.87
C THR A 355 -1.29 -32.53 20.44
N ASP A 356 -1.40 -33.86 20.48
CA ASP A 356 -2.63 -34.60 20.23
C ASP A 356 -3.67 -34.30 21.34
N ASP A 357 -4.96 -34.42 21.00
CA ASP A 357 -6.09 -34.12 21.88
C ASP A 357 -7.15 -35.21 21.74
N LEU A 358 -7.63 -35.77 22.86
CA LEU A 358 -8.70 -36.76 22.89
C LEU A 358 -9.93 -36.13 23.51
N GLN A 359 -10.99 -35.98 22.71
CA GLN A 359 -12.24 -35.37 23.12
C GLN A 359 -13.32 -36.43 23.26
N LEU A 360 -13.86 -36.57 24.47
CA LEU A 360 -15.02 -37.42 24.72
C LEU A 360 -16.29 -36.59 24.59
N GLN A 361 -17.34 -37.18 24.03
CA GLN A 361 -18.63 -36.51 23.85
C GLN A 361 -19.80 -37.43 24.18
N ALA A 362 -20.81 -36.88 24.83
CA ALA A 362 -22.11 -37.51 25.04
C ALA A 362 -23.21 -36.57 24.55
N GLN A 363 -24.16 -37.11 23.80
CA GLN A 363 -25.24 -36.35 23.18
C GLN A 363 -26.59 -37.00 23.48
N LEU A 364 -27.57 -36.18 23.83
CA LEU A 364 -28.97 -36.56 23.94
C LEU A 364 -29.73 -35.93 22.76
N ASN A 365 -30.28 -36.76 21.87
CA ASN A 365 -30.96 -36.34 20.64
C ASN A 365 -32.45 -36.63 20.71
N TYR A 366 -33.28 -35.60 20.82
CA TYR A 366 -34.73 -35.72 20.85
C TYR A 366 -35.33 -35.31 19.50
N SER A 367 -36.09 -36.21 18.88
CA SER A 367 -36.79 -35.96 17.62
C SER A 367 -38.28 -35.70 17.89
N PHE A 368 -38.75 -34.50 17.56
CA PHE A 368 -40.17 -34.15 17.70
C PHE A 368 -41.00 -34.93 16.68
N GLY A 369 -42.19 -35.39 17.09
CA GLY A 369 -43.08 -36.20 16.24
C GLY A 369 -42.74 -37.70 16.18
N THR A 370 -41.58 -38.12 16.69
CA THR A 370 -41.20 -39.53 16.80
C THR A 370 -41.68 -40.13 18.12
N SER A 371 -42.32 -41.30 18.10
CA SER A 371 -42.80 -41.94 19.34
C SER A 371 -41.65 -42.26 20.29
N TRP A 372 -41.91 -42.22 21.60
CA TRP A 372 -40.90 -42.51 22.61
C TRP A 372 -40.24 -43.87 22.39
N ASP A 373 -41.05 -44.90 22.10
CA ASP A 373 -40.58 -46.27 21.84
C ASP A 373 -39.59 -46.33 20.68
N GLN A 374 -39.79 -45.54 19.62
CA GLN A 374 -38.83 -45.44 18.53
C GLN A 374 -37.54 -44.75 18.96
N GLN A 375 -37.62 -43.70 19.80
CA GLN A 375 -36.45 -42.96 20.28
C GLN A 375 -35.55 -43.77 21.23
N VAL A 376 -36.12 -44.75 21.93
CA VAL A 376 -35.37 -45.63 22.86
C VAL A 376 -35.16 -47.05 22.35
N SER A 377 -35.52 -47.33 21.08
CA SER A 377 -35.34 -48.65 20.47
C SER A 377 -34.04 -48.74 19.67
N SER A 378 -33.22 -49.74 19.98
CA SER A 378 -31.97 -49.99 19.23
C SER A 378 -32.21 -50.33 17.76
N GLY A 379 -33.35 -50.96 17.44
CA GLY A 379 -33.72 -51.29 16.06
C GLY A 379 -34.04 -50.06 15.21
N ALA A 380 -34.38 -48.93 15.83
CA ALA A 380 -34.69 -47.68 15.13
C ALA A 380 -33.44 -46.90 14.70
N VAL A 381 -32.24 -47.26 15.19
CA VAL A 381 -30.99 -46.56 14.86
C VAL A 381 -30.67 -46.63 13.37
N GLY A 382 -31.02 -47.73 12.69
CA GLY A 382 -30.83 -47.86 11.25
C GLY A 382 -31.54 -46.77 10.45
N ASN A 383 -32.77 -46.43 10.84
CA ASN A 383 -33.55 -45.38 10.17
C ASN A 383 -32.93 -43.99 10.34
N LEU A 384 -32.22 -43.72 11.45
CA LEU A 384 -31.50 -42.46 11.63
C LEU A 384 -30.35 -42.28 10.64
N ARG A 385 -29.91 -43.34 9.96
CA ARG A 385 -28.79 -43.27 9.01
C ARG A 385 -29.27 -43.15 7.58
N THR A 386 -30.57 -43.22 7.32
CA THR A 386 -31.12 -43.01 5.98
C THR A 386 -31.44 -41.53 5.75
N LEU A 387 -31.48 -41.12 4.49
CA LEU A 387 -31.85 -39.76 4.12
C LEU A 387 -33.23 -39.38 4.66
N SER A 388 -34.20 -40.30 4.61
CA SER A 388 -35.57 -40.06 5.07
C SER A 388 -35.69 -39.89 6.58
N GLY A 389 -34.91 -40.64 7.36
CA GLY A 389 -34.95 -40.55 8.82
C GLY A 389 -34.06 -39.46 9.39
N ASN A 390 -33.01 -39.05 8.66
CA ASN A 390 -32.05 -38.04 9.11
C ASN A 390 -32.27 -36.64 8.54
N ARG A 391 -33.43 -36.38 7.89
CA ARG A 391 -33.72 -35.08 7.23
C ARG A 391 -33.54 -33.89 8.17
N MET A 392 -33.87 -34.06 9.45
CA MET A 392 -33.86 -33.03 10.48
C MET A 392 -32.57 -33.04 11.34
N ALA A 393 -31.49 -33.72 10.91
CA ALA A 393 -30.22 -33.64 11.63
C ALA A 393 -29.70 -32.21 11.68
N LEU A 394 -29.08 -31.84 12.81
CA LEU A 394 -28.37 -30.57 12.93
C LEU A 394 -27.26 -30.45 11.87
N VAL A 395 -26.95 -29.22 11.47
CA VAL A 395 -25.85 -28.96 10.54
C VAL A 395 -24.51 -29.37 11.16
N GLU A 396 -23.71 -30.16 10.43
CA GLU A 396 -22.36 -30.56 10.86
C GLU A 396 -21.34 -29.46 10.59
N ARG A 397 -21.07 -28.66 11.63
CA ARG A 397 -20.13 -27.53 11.62
C ARG A 397 -19.47 -27.32 12.99
N ASN A 398 -18.40 -26.52 13.04
CA ASN A 398 -17.85 -26.00 14.29
C ASN A 398 -18.62 -24.75 14.75
N ASN A 399 -19.53 -24.95 15.70
CA ASN A 399 -20.31 -23.86 16.28
C ASN A 399 -19.54 -22.99 17.30
N ASN A 400 -18.33 -23.41 17.71
CA ASN A 400 -17.45 -22.59 18.54
C ASN A 400 -16.67 -21.60 17.66
N ILE A 401 -16.51 -20.38 18.16
CA ILE A 401 -15.72 -19.33 17.49
C ILE A 401 -14.24 -19.54 17.85
N VAL A 402 -13.45 -19.98 16.87
CA VAL A 402 -11.98 -19.99 17.01
C VAL A 402 -11.47 -18.56 16.96
N LEU A 403 -10.66 -18.17 17.95
CA LEU A 403 -10.14 -16.82 18.10
C LEU A 403 -8.68 -16.73 17.64
N GLU A 404 -8.32 -15.58 17.11
CA GLU A 404 -6.93 -15.14 16.95
C GLU A 404 -6.63 -13.98 17.90
N TYR A 405 -5.35 -13.88 18.27
CA TYR A 405 -4.85 -12.90 19.22
C TYR A 405 -3.73 -12.07 18.61
N ARG A 406 -3.51 -10.87 19.18
CA ARG A 406 -2.38 -10.04 18.81
C ARG A 406 -1.94 -9.21 20.00
N LYS A 407 -0.65 -9.25 20.33
CA LYS A 407 -0.07 -8.37 21.36
C LYS A 407 -0.25 -6.90 20.96
N GLN A 408 -0.77 -6.08 21.87
CA GLN A 408 -0.95 -4.64 21.65
C GLN A 408 0.42 -3.94 21.56
N GLU A 409 0.45 -2.80 20.87
CA GLU A 409 1.62 -1.92 20.89
C GLU A 409 1.59 -1.08 22.18
N LEU A 410 2.29 -1.56 23.20
CA LEU A 410 2.29 -0.97 24.55
C LEU A 410 3.28 0.20 24.68
N ILE A 411 4.30 0.22 23.84
CA ILE A 411 5.34 1.25 23.82
C ILE A 411 5.78 1.53 22.38
N SER A 412 5.87 2.82 22.03
CA SER A 412 6.29 3.28 20.71
C SER A 412 7.31 4.40 20.84
N LEU A 413 8.44 4.26 20.16
CA LEU A 413 9.48 5.28 20.03
C LEU A 413 9.53 5.76 18.58
N ILE A 414 9.53 7.08 18.39
CA ILE A 414 9.69 7.70 17.09
C ILE A 414 10.85 8.68 17.18
N LEU A 415 11.87 8.43 16.36
CA LEU A 415 13.02 9.33 16.18
C LEU A 415 12.78 10.24 14.96
N PRO A 416 13.44 11.42 14.92
CA PRO A 416 13.50 12.22 13.71
C PRO A 416 14.17 11.41 12.59
N GLN A 417 13.70 11.57 11.35
CA GLN A 417 14.23 10.79 10.23
C GLN A 417 15.67 11.19 9.89
N VAL A 418 15.98 12.49 9.97
CA VAL A 418 17.31 13.03 9.65
C VAL A 418 17.75 14.01 10.72
N ILE A 419 19.00 13.88 11.16
CA ILE A 419 19.74 14.90 11.88
C ILE A 419 20.89 15.33 10.98
N ARG A 420 21.00 16.62 10.72
CA ARG A 420 22.05 17.18 9.86
C ARG A 420 22.74 18.32 10.58
N GLY A 421 24.06 18.34 10.50
CA GLY A 421 24.83 19.42 11.10
C GLY A 421 26.31 19.34 10.78
N ARG A 422 27.04 20.38 11.18
CA ARG A 422 28.48 20.48 10.95
C ARG A 422 29.27 19.42 11.73
N GLY A 423 30.39 18.97 11.17
CA GLY A 423 31.36 18.13 11.89
C GLY A 423 31.73 18.67 13.27
N ALA A 424 31.84 17.78 14.25
CA ALA A 424 32.12 18.08 15.66
C ALA A 424 31.10 18.99 16.39
N SER A 425 30.01 19.41 15.73
CA SER A 425 28.95 20.21 16.35
C SER A 425 28.05 19.39 17.28
N GLN A 426 27.30 20.08 18.14
CA GLN A 426 26.28 19.49 18.99
C GLN A 426 24.91 19.71 18.35
N GLN A 427 24.13 18.64 18.19
CA GLN A 427 22.78 18.65 17.66
C GLN A 427 21.80 18.18 18.74
N LEU A 428 20.64 18.82 18.81
CA LEU A 428 19.56 18.37 19.69
C LEU A 428 18.69 17.36 18.94
N MET A 429 18.41 16.23 19.58
CA MET A 429 17.51 15.20 19.07
C MET A 429 16.36 15.00 20.03
N ASN A 430 15.15 15.24 19.56
CA ASN A 430 13.92 15.02 20.31
C ASN A 430 13.14 13.85 19.71
N ALA A 431 12.67 12.93 20.55
CA ALA A 431 11.86 11.79 20.17
C ALA A 431 10.44 11.90 20.71
N ILE A 432 9.52 11.21 20.05
CA ILE A 432 8.16 11.00 20.56
C ILE A 432 8.10 9.61 21.16
N LEU A 433 7.77 9.54 22.45
CA LEU A 433 7.67 8.30 23.19
C LEU A 433 6.28 8.18 23.80
N LYS A 434 5.60 7.08 23.51
CA LYS A 434 4.34 6.71 24.15
C LYS A 434 4.55 5.37 24.84
N ALA A 435 4.16 5.25 26.10
CA ALA A 435 4.29 4.01 26.85
C ALA A 435 3.10 3.87 27.82
N LYS A 436 2.35 2.77 27.72
CA LYS A 436 1.20 2.47 28.59
C LYS A 436 1.61 2.35 30.06
N TYR A 437 2.78 1.73 30.32
CA TYR A 437 3.28 1.46 31.66
C TYR A 437 4.41 2.38 32.13
N GLY A 438 4.58 3.52 31.46
CA GLY A 438 5.70 4.44 31.71
C GLY A 438 7.01 3.89 31.15
N ALA A 439 7.75 4.75 30.43
CA ALA A 439 9.05 4.38 29.89
C ALA A 439 10.12 4.34 30.98
N GLU A 440 10.98 3.33 30.95
CA GLU A 440 12.07 3.11 31.91
C GLU A 440 13.41 3.54 31.32
N ARG A 441 13.73 3.06 30.09
CA ARG A 441 15.02 3.31 29.45
C ARG A 441 14.96 3.27 27.93
N ILE A 442 15.96 3.86 27.29
CA ILE A 442 16.21 3.78 25.84
C ILE A 442 17.56 3.11 25.62
N GLU A 443 17.58 2.09 24.78
CA GLU A 443 18.79 1.37 24.38
C GLU A 443 19.16 1.76 22.95
N TRP A 444 20.33 2.39 22.79
CA TRP A 444 20.86 2.79 21.49
C TRP A 444 21.67 1.67 20.86
N ASN A 445 21.37 1.40 19.60
CA ASN A 445 22.01 0.41 18.75
C ASN A 445 22.64 1.08 17.52
N MET A 446 23.50 0.34 16.82
CA MET A 446 24.21 0.83 15.63
C MET A 446 25.08 2.08 15.88
N LEU A 447 25.51 2.30 17.12
CA LEU A 447 26.40 3.42 17.48
C LEU A 447 27.88 3.18 17.14
N THR A 448 28.28 1.96 16.78
CA THR A 448 29.69 1.57 16.69
C THR A 448 30.47 2.42 15.69
N GLU A 449 30.00 2.54 14.44
CA GLU A 449 30.69 3.32 13.41
C GLU A 449 30.68 4.82 13.73
N PHE A 450 29.52 5.32 14.18
CA PHE A 450 29.35 6.71 14.59
C PHE A 450 30.31 7.09 15.73
N SER A 451 30.42 6.22 16.75
CA SER A 451 31.27 6.43 17.92
C SER A 451 32.75 6.28 17.60
N ALA A 452 33.12 5.33 16.73
CA ALA A 452 34.48 5.15 16.25
C ALA A 452 35.03 6.39 15.52
N LYS A 453 34.14 7.19 14.90
CA LYS A 453 34.48 8.47 14.26
C LYS A 453 34.38 9.67 15.21
N GLY A 454 34.20 9.43 16.51
CA GLY A 454 34.16 10.45 17.56
C GLY A 454 32.77 11.04 17.84
N GLY A 455 31.73 10.50 17.21
CA GLY A 455 30.34 10.85 17.51
C GLY A 455 29.94 10.37 18.92
N LYS A 456 29.03 11.10 19.58
CA LYS A 456 28.50 10.71 20.90
C LYS A 456 27.03 11.04 21.00
N VAL A 457 26.24 10.17 21.63
CA VAL A 457 24.85 10.44 22.02
C VAL A 457 24.82 10.55 23.53
N LEU A 458 24.47 11.74 24.04
CA LEU A 458 24.47 12.06 25.46
C LEU A 458 23.03 12.39 25.90
N SER A 459 22.58 11.80 27.01
CA SER A 459 21.26 12.11 27.58
C SER A 459 21.24 13.51 28.18
N ILE A 460 20.13 14.22 27.99
CA ILE A 460 19.92 15.52 28.64
C ILE A 460 19.26 15.25 30.00
N GLY A 461 20.07 15.26 31.07
CA GLY A 461 19.62 14.89 32.41
C GLY A 461 19.11 13.45 32.45
N LYS A 462 17.89 13.27 32.97
CA LYS A 462 17.17 11.98 33.01
C LYS A 462 16.12 11.83 31.89
N SER A 463 16.19 12.67 30.84
CA SER A 463 15.22 12.62 29.74
C SER A 463 15.37 11.35 28.91
N LEU A 464 14.23 10.71 28.59
CA LEU A 464 14.13 9.57 27.66
C LEU A 464 13.65 10.00 26.27
N THR A 465 13.47 11.30 26.04
CA THR A 465 12.97 11.85 24.78
C THR A 465 13.85 12.95 24.21
N ALA A 466 14.93 13.33 24.91
CA ALA A 466 15.83 14.38 24.47
C ALA A 466 17.29 13.98 24.69
N TRP A 467 18.08 14.04 23.62
CA TRP A 467 19.51 13.77 23.64
C TRP A 467 20.28 14.88 22.94
N GLN A 468 21.49 15.13 23.46
CA GLN A 468 22.49 15.94 22.80
C GLN A 468 23.44 15.03 22.03
N MET A 469 23.47 15.18 20.72
CA MET A 469 24.30 14.40 19.82
C MET A 469 25.52 15.21 19.38
N ARG A 470 26.71 14.78 19.75
CA ARG A 470 27.95 15.30 19.18
C ARG A 470 28.20 14.58 17.86
N LEU A 471 28.24 15.33 16.76
CA LEU A 471 28.55 14.77 15.45
C LEU A 471 30.05 14.43 15.35
N PRO A 472 30.42 13.35 14.63
CA PRO A 472 31.79 13.08 14.20
C PRO A 472 32.45 14.27 13.52
N ALA A 473 33.77 14.30 13.47
CA ALA A 473 34.45 15.21 12.57
C ALA A 473 34.13 14.80 11.12
N TRP A 474 33.93 15.79 10.25
CA TRP A 474 33.74 15.54 8.82
C TRP A 474 35.04 15.01 8.20
N GLN A 475 34.94 14.02 7.31
CA GLN A 475 36.07 13.37 6.65
C GLN A 475 35.92 13.42 5.13
N ALA A 476 36.85 14.07 4.45
CA ALA A 476 36.88 14.17 3.00
C ALA A 476 36.91 12.80 2.32
N GLY A 477 36.17 12.66 1.21
CA GLY A 477 36.12 11.44 0.41
C GLY A 477 35.34 10.27 1.04
N THR A 478 34.61 10.51 2.14
CA THR A 478 33.72 9.53 2.77
C THR A 478 32.26 9.98 2.69
N THR A 479 31.31 9.08 2.97
CA THR A 479 29.87 9.39 2.90
C THR A 479 29.39 10.32 4.02
N ASN A 480 30.13 10.43 5.14
CA ASN A 480 29.79 11.27 6.30
C ASN A 480 28.34 11.09 6.80
N THR A 481 27.78 9.89 6.58
CA THR A 481 26.38 9.57 6.87
C THR A 481 26.32 8.31 7.72
N TYR A 482 25.56 8.36 8.81
CA TYR A 482 25.48 7.28 9.79
C TYR A 482 24.02 6.94 10.09
N THR A 483 23.70 5.65 10.20
CA THR A 483 22.36 5.22 10.63
C THR A 483 22.42 4.71 12.05
N LEU A 484 21.64 5.33 12.93
CA LEU A 484 21.51 4.93 14.33
C LEU A 484 20.13 4.32 14.56
N SER A 485 20.02 3.45 15.56
CA SER A 485 18.72 2.96 16.00
C SER A 485 18.57 2.99 17.50
N ALA A 486 17.33 3.02 17.98
CA ALA A 486 17.01 2.98 19.40
C ALA A 486 15.77 2.12 19.65
N ILE A 487 15.75 1.44 20.80
CA ILE A 487 14.60 0.68 21.31
C ILE A 487 14.24 1.26 22.67
N ALA A 488 12.95 1.55 22.89
CA ALA A 488 12.44 1.97 24.17
C ALA A 488 11.92 0.79 24.98
N TRP A 489 12.13 0.81 26.28
CA TRP A 489 11.64 -0.20 27.22
C TRP A 489 10.76 0.45 28.29
N ASP A 490 9.64 -0.20 28.62
CA ASP A 490 8.77 0.19 29.74
C ASP A 490 9.13 -0.55 31.04
N GLY A 491 8.54 -0.10 32.15
CA GLY A 491 8.76 -0.69 33.48
C GLY A 491 8.23 -2.11 33.67
N LYS A 492 7.56 -2.69 32.66
CA LYS A 492 7.14 -4.10 32.62
C LYS A 492 8.00 -4.95 31.67
N GLY A 493 9.06 -4.37 31.10
CA GLY A 493 9.95 -5.06 30.17
C GLY A 493 9.39 -5.20 28.75
N ASN A 494 8.37 -4.44 28.35
CA ASN A 494 7.96 -4.39 26.94
C ASN A 494 8.91 -3.50 26.15
N ALA A 495 9.28 -3.95 24.94
CA ALA A 495 10.12 -3.23 24.01
C ALA A 495 9.31 -2.59 22.88
N SER A 496 9.71 -1.39 22.44
CA SER A 496 9.21 -0.80 21.22
C SER A 496 9.79 -1.50 20.00
N LYS A 497 9.19 -1.27 18.83
CA LYS A 497 9.90 -1.52 17.57
C LYS A 497 11.17 -0.66 17.49
N PRO A 498 12.22 -1.10 16.79
CA PRO A 498 13.40 -0.28 16.54
C PRO A 498 13.03 1.00 15.78
N ALA A 499 13.42 2.14 16.32
CA ALA A 499 13.33 3.43 15.66
C ALA A 499 14.67 3.81 15.05
N TYR A 500 14.68 4.44 13.89
CA TYR A 500 15.90 4.76 13.14
C TYR A 500 16.05 6.26 12.91
N VAL A 501 17.29 6.74 12.86
CA VAL A 501 17.66 8.10 12.48
C VAL A 501 18.89 8.07 11.60
N THR A 502 18.86 8.85 10.51
CA THR A 502 20.04 9.10 9.67
C THR A 502 20.72 10.39 10.09
N VAL A 503 22.01 10.31 10.36
CA VAL A 503 22.85 11.44 10.78
C VAL A 503 23.76 11.83 9.63
N ILE A 504 23.66 13.06 9.15
CA ILE A 504 24.44 13.61 8.04
C ILE A 504 25.38 14.67 8.61
N VAL A 505 26.68 14.49 8.38
CA VAL A 505 27.73 15.41 8.82
C VAL A 505 28.18 16.27 7.65
N ASP A 506 28.04 17.58 7.78
CA ASP A 506 28.49 18.55 6.79
C ASP A 506 29.89 19.09 7.11
N ALA A 507 30.65 19.42 6.06
CA ALA A 507 31.98 20.03 6.17
C ALA A 507 31.95 21.42 6.86
N GLY A 508 30.81 22.10 6.86
CA GLY A 508 30.66 23.41 7.53
C GLY A 508 31.43 24.55 6.87
N LEU A 509 31.53 24.53 5.54
CA LEU A 509 32.23 25.54 4.75
C LEU A 509 31.60 26.94 4.92
N SER A 510 32.44 27.98 4.94
CA SER A 510 32.01 29.37 5.05
C SER A 510 32.31 30.17 3.79
N ASN A 511 31.28 30.74 3.16
CA ASN A 511 31.44 31.68 2.06
C ASN A 511 32.03 33.03 2.50
N ARG A 512 31.95 33.36 3.79
CA ARG A 512 32.52 34.60 4.33
C ARG A 512 34.03 34.51 4.46
N ASN A 513 34.53 33.36 4.93
CA ASN A 513 35.95 33.16 5.23
C ASN A 513 36.72 32.51 4.08
N SER A 514 36.01 32.02 3.06
CA SER A 514 36.59 31.39 1.88
C SER A 514 36.52 32.30 0.66
N HIS A 515 37.56 32.24 -0.19
CA HIS A 515 37.65 33.08 -1.38
C HIS A 515 38.52 32.43 -2.44
N LEU A 516 38.27 32.78 -3.70
CA LEU A 516 39.09 32.41 -4.85
C LEU A 516 39.76 33.67 -5.39
N THR A 517 41.07 33.61 -5.64
CA THR A 517 41.83 34.68 -6.28
C THR A 517 42.62 34.17 -7.47
N VAL A 518 42.96 35.09 -8.36
CA VAL A 518 43.90 34.87 -9.48
C VAL A 518 45.14 35.68 -9.19
N GLY A 519 46.32 35.06 -9.26
CA GLY A 519 47.59 35.59 -8.78
C GLY A 519 47.80 37.08 -9.07
N SER A 520 47.85 37.47 -10.34
CA SER A 520 48.08 38.86 -10.76
C SER A 520 46.82 39.72 -10.86
N GLY A 521 45.64 39.15 -10.57
CA GLY A 521 44.33 39.82 -10.70
C GLY A 521 43.88 40.08 -12.14
N LYS A 522 44.72 39.79 -13.14
CA LYS A 522 44.43 39.90 -14.58
C LYS A 522 44.90 38.63 -15.28
N LEU A 523 44.35 38.31 -16.44
CA LEU A 523 44.83 37.21 -17.26
C LEU A 523 44.97 37.69 -18.70
N ASN A 524 46.12 37.49 -19.33
CA ASN A 524 46.29 37.87 -20.74
C ASN A 524 46.10 36.64 -21.64
N VAL A 525 45.66 36.86 -22.87
CA VAL A 525 45.56 35.80 -23.88
C VAL A 525 46.86 35.02 -24.02
N ALA A 526 46.74 33.71 -24.16
CA ALA A 526 47.85 32.76 -24.28
C ALA A 526 48.88 32.76 -23.13
N GLN A 527 48.56 33.36 -21.98
CA GLN A 527 49.39 33.32 -20.77
C GLN A 527 48.75 32.42 -19.70
N SER A 528 49.57 32.06 -18.70
CA SER A 528 49.12 31.30 -17.53
C SER A 528 49.28 32.11 -16.26
N ASP A 529 48.41 31.87 -15.29
CA ASP A 529 48.49 32.39 -13.92
C ASP A 529 48.08 31.30 -12.91
N ILE A 530 48.19 31.59 -11.62
CA ILE A 530 47.84 30.69 -10.53
C ILE A 530 46.49 31.10 -9.94
N LEU A 531 45.54 30.17 -9.94
CA LEU A 531 44.33 30.27 -9.12
C LEU A 531 44.63 29.78 -7.72
N THR A 532 44.21 30.54 -6.72
CA THR A 532 44.32 30.17 -5.30
C THR A 532 42.93 30.20 -4.65
N LEU A 533 42.43 29.02 -4.28
CA LEU A 533 41.20 28.86 -3.52
C LEU A 533 41.55 28.64 -2.04
N THR A 534 41.16 29.59 -1.19
CA THR A 534 41.22 29.43 0.26
C THR A 534 39.86 28.92 0.74
N VAL A 535 39.83 27.75 1.39
CA VAL A 535 38.62 27.13 1.95
C VAL A 535 38.71 27.08 3.46
N ARG A 536 37.76 27.73 4.13
CA ARG A 536 37.67 27.85 5.58
C ARG A 536 36.25 27.60 6.08
N ASP A 537 36.15 27.18 7.34
CA ASP A 537 34.89 27.06 8.05
C ASP A 537 34.43 28.42 8.64
N GLU A 538 33.26 28.43 9.31
CA GLU A 538 32.71 29.63 9.96
C GLU A 538 33.57 30.17 11.11
N GLN A 539 34.48 29.37 11.68
CA GLN A 539 35.44 29.78 12.72
C GLN A 539 36.79 30.19 12.13
N ASN A 540 36.86 30.33 10.80
CA ASN A 540 38.05 30.71 10.06
C ASN A 540 39.18 29.66 10.11
N ALA A 541 38.87 28.42 10.52
CA ALA A 541 39.82 27.30 10.48
C ALA A 541 39.92 26.73 9.05
N PRO A 542 41.12 26.29 8.61
CA PRO A 542 41.30 25.72 7.28
C PRO A 542 40.60 24.37 7.15
N VAL A 543 39.88 24.15 6.04
CA VAL A 543 39.27 22.84 5.71
C VAL A 543 40.15 22.14 4.70
N THR A 544 40.72 21.00 5.08
CA THR A 544 41.77 20.29 4.32
C THR A 544 41.25 19.03 3.62
N GLY A 545 42.03 18.47 2.70
CA GLY A 545 41.74 17.21 2.01
C GLY A 545 40.73 17.31 0.85
N LEU A 546 40.35 18.51 0.43
CA LEU A 546 39.27 18.74 -0.55
C LEU A 546 39.69 18.72 -2.01
N ALA A 547 40.98 18.52 -2.33
CA ALA A 547 41.51 18.75 -3.68
C ALA A 547 40.76 17.99 -4.79
N SER A 548 40.34 16.74 -4.53
CA SER A 548 39.56 15.92 -5.47
C SER A 548 38.06 16.24 -5.48
N SER A 549 37.55 16.87 -4.41
CA SER A 549 36.13 17.21 -4.23
C SER A 549 35.79 18.62 -4.74
N ILE A 550 36.80 19.47 -4.94
CA ILE A 550 36.65 20.82 -5.49
C ILE A 550 36.44 20.74 -7.00
N LYS A 551 35.36 21.36 -7.48
CA LYS A 551 35.09 21.63 -8.90
C LYS A 551 35.20 23.13 -9.15
N LEU A 552 35.84 23.50 -10.25
CA LEU A 552 35.94 24.88 -10.72
C LEU A 552 35.22 25.05 -12.07
N PRO A 553 33.89 24.86 -12.14
CA PRO A 553 33.15 25.20 -13.35
C PRO A 553 33.32 26.69 -13.65
N PHE A 554 33.35 27.01 -14.94
CA PHE A 554 33.48 28.38 -15.40
C PHE A 554 32.59 28.67 -16.59
N THR A 555 32.32 29.95 -16.78
CA THR A 555 31.69 30.51 -17.99
C THR A 555 32.63 31.53 -18.61
N PHE A 556 32.65 31.61 -19.93
CA PHE A 556 33.50 32.56 -20.66
C PHE A 556 32.70 33.23 -21.76
N ILE A 557 32.61 34.56 -21.73
CA ILE A 557 31.91 35.37 -22.73
C ILE A 557 32.88 36.34 -23.39
N THR A 558 32.79 36.53 -24.70
CA THR A 558 33.64 37.49 -25.43
C THR A 558 33.07 38.90 -25.43
N HIS A 559 31.81 39.10 -25.08
CA HIS A 559 31.20 40.42 -25.00
C HIS A 559 29.96 40.37 -24.10
N LYS A 560 29.52 41.53 -23.59
CA LYS A 560 28.36 41.61 -22.70
C LYS A 560 27.10 41.12 -23.41
N GLY A 561 26.44 40.10 -22.85
CA GLY A 561 25.24 39.48 -23.41
C GLY A 561 25.49 38.42 -24.49
N GLY A 562 26.75 38.11 -24.83
CA GLY A 562 27.11 37.04 -25.76
C GLY A 562 26.92 35.63 -25.18
N PRO A 563 26.94 34.59 -26.04
CA PRO A 563 26.84 33.20 -25.59
C PRO A 563 28.08 32.77 -24.80
N SER A 564 27.89 31.94 -23.77
CA SER A 564 29.02 31.32 -23.04
C SER A 564 29.71 30.28 -23.90
N LEU A 565 31.02 30.39 -24.04
CA LEU A 565 31.87 29.44 -24.74
C LEU A 565 32.25 28.28 -23.84
N SER A 566 32.36 27.08 -24.41
CA SER A 566 32.89 25.90 -23.72
C SER A 566 34.41 26.03 -23.46
N ALA A 567 34.98 25.13 -22.66
CA ALA A 567 36.43 25.06 -22.44
C ALA A 567 37.23 24.88 -23.76
N SER A 568 36.71 24.05 -24.68
CA SER A 568 37.36 23.82 -25.98
C SER A 568 37.27 25.03 -26.90
N GLN A 569 36.16 25.79 -26.85
CA GLN A 569 35.95 26.98 -27.68
C GLN A 569 36.71 28.21 -27.14
N SER A 570 36.70 28.42 -25.83
CA SER A 570 37.42 29.52 -25.19
C SER A 570 38.94 29.30 -25.14
N GLY A 571 39.37 28.03 -25.14
CA GLY A 571 40.76 27.63 -24.97
C GLY A 571 41.27 27.73 -23.52
N ILE A 572 40.38 28.00 -22.56
CA ILE A 572 40.71 28.01 -21.14
C ILE A 572 41.05 26.59 -20.69
N LYS A 573 42.21 26.43 -20.04
CA LYS A 573 42.65 25.16 -19.45
C LYS A 573 42.93 25.35 -17.97
N LEU A 574 42.50 24.37 -17.18
CA LEU A 574 42.78 24.28 -15.74
C LEU A 574 43.58 23.01 -15.49
N ALA A 575 44.70 23.13 -14.78
CA ALA A 575 45.44 21.97 -14.31
C ALA A 575 44.74 21.31 -13.11
N THR A 576 45.24 20.15 -12.69
CA THR A 576 44.76 19.49 -11.47
C THR A 576 45.04 20.35 -10.24
N LEU A 577 44.01 20.57 -9.43
CA LEU A 577 44.09 21.31 -8.18
C LEU A 577 44.91 20.54 -7.15
N LYS A 578 45.77 21.25 -6.39
CA LYS A 578 46.57 20.68 -5.30
C LYS A 578 46.43 21.51 -4.05
N GLU A 579 46.33 20.85 -2.90
CA GLU A 579 46.45 21.53 -1.61
C GLU A 579 47.92 21.85 -1.35
N THR A 580 48.27 23.13 -1.24
CA THR A 580 49.65 23.58 -1.04
C THR A 580 49.96 23.83 0.42
N THR A 581 48.98 24.32 1.17
CA THR A 581 49.01 24.48 2.63
C THR A 581 47.60 24.16 3.15
N PRO A 582 47.43 23.86 4.45
CA PRO A 582 46.12 23.51 5.00
C PRO A 582 45.02 24.50 4.59
N GLY A 583 44.03 24.03 3.83
CA GLY A 583 42.88 24.81 3.36
C GLY A 583 43.17 25.77 2.21
N VAL A 584 44.36 25.71 1.60
CA VAL A 584 44.72 26.52 0.42
C VAL A 584 45.02 25.61 -0.75
N TYR A 585 44.24 25.79 -1.81
CA TYR A 585 44.27 24.96 -2.99
C TYR A 585 44.68 25.78 -4.21
N THR A 586 45.69 25.32 -4.93
CA THR A 586 46.19 26.03 -6.12
C THR A 586 46.06 25.20 -7.38
N THR A 587 45.83 25.87 -8.51
CA THR A 587 45.93 25.29 -9.86
C THR A 587 46.43 26.34 -10.85
N THR A 588 47.08 25.90 -11.91
CA THR A 588 47.43 26.76 -13.04
C THR A 588 46.22 26.92 -13.95
N ILE A 589 45.86 28.17 -14.24
CA ILE A 589 44.92 28.53 -15.30
C ILE A 589 45.70 29.05 -16.51
N THR A 590 45.37 28.56 -17.70
CA THR A 590 45.94 29.03 -18.97
C THR A 590 44.83 29.62 -19.83
N ALA A 591 44.99 30.87 -20.27
CA ALA A 591 44.07 31.51 -21.19
C ALA A 591 44.25 31.03 -22.63
N GLY A 592 43.14 30.99 -23.38
CA GLY A 592 43.15 30.80 -24.82
C GLY A 592 43.57 32.06 -25.57
N LYS A 593 43.28 32.11 -26.88
CA LYS A 593 43.61 33.23 -27.76
C LYS A 593 42.54 34.33 -27.82
N LEU A 594 41.44 34.18 -27.08
CA LEU A 594 40.30 35.09 -27.11
C LEU A 594 40.29 35.99 -25.87
N ALA A 595 40.05 37.28 -26.08
CA ALA A 595 39.74 38.21 -25.00
C ALA A 595 38.26 38.08 -24.58
N GLY A 596 37.97 38.37 -23.31
CA GLY A 596 36.62 38.25 -22.77
C GLY A 596 36.58 38.26 -21.26
N THR A 597 35.45 37.85 -20.71
CA THR A 597 35.18 37.77 -19.27
C THR A 597 35.03 36.31 -18.86
N LEU A 598 35.90 35.88 -17.95
CA LEU A 598 35.87 34.55 -17.33
C LEU A 598 35.21 34.64 -15.95
N THR A 599 34.15 33.89 -15.71
CA THR A 599 33.55 33.76 -14.37
C THR A 599 33.75 32.34 -13.86
N LEU A 600 34.42 32.19 -12.72
CA LEU A 600 34.69 30.93 -12.04
C LEU A 600 33.71 30.75 -10.88
N ASN A 601 33.09 29.56 -10.79
CA ASN A 601 32.06 29.23 -9.81
C ASN A 601 32.53 28.05 -8.94
N PRO A 602 33.41 28.27 -7.94
CA PRO A 602 33.95 27.18 -7.13
C PRO A 602 32.85 26.39 -6.41
N GLN A 603 32.96 25.07 -6.43
CA GLN A 603 32.03 24.16 -5.77
C GLN A 603 32.78 23.07 -5.00
N VAL A 604 32.30 22.72 -3.80
CA VAL A 604 32.84 21.63 -2.99
C VAL A 604 31.67 20.73 -2.58
N GLU A 605 31.63 19.50 -3.11
CA GLU A 605 30.60 18.50 -2.76
C GLU A 605 29.14 19.04 -2.80
N GLY A 606 28.85 19.92 -3.77
CA GLY A 606 27.53 20.53 -3.96
C GLY A 606 27.33 21.89 -3.25
N PHE A 607 28.24 22.29 -2.36
CA PHE A 607 28.27 23.65 -1.81
C PHE A 607 28.86 24.63 -2.82
N SER A 608 28.10 25.64 -3.24
CA SER A 608 28.56 26.68 -4.17
C SER A 608 29.17 27.86 -3.41
N MET A 609 30.40 28.18 -3.78
CA MET A 609 31.15 29.29 -3.21
C MET A 609 30.94 30.57 -4.00
N THR A 610 31.32 31.71 -3.41
CA THR A 610 31.24 33.02 -4.06
C THR A 610 32.02 33.01 -5.39
N PRO A 611 31.36 33.30 -6.53
CA PRO A 611 32.04 33.34 -7.82
C PRO A 611 33.07 34.47 -7.90
N ILE A 612 34.11 34.29 -8.71
CA ILE A 612 35.04 35.36 -9.10
C ILE A 612 34.95 35.61 -10.60
N THR A 613 35.06 36.87 -11.01
CA THR A 613 35.14 37.26 -12.41
C THR A 613 36.53 37.83 -12.72
N VAL A 614 37.09 37.43 -13.85
CA VAL A 614 38.44 37.76 -14.31
C VAL A 614 38.36 38.23 -15.75
N GLU A 615 38.95 39.37 -16.05
CA GLU A 615 39.06 39.87 -17.42
C GLU A 615 40.26 39.23 -18.12
N VAL A 616 39.99 38.59 -19.26
CA VAL A 616 41.01 38.07 -20.17
C VAL A 616 41.32 39.13 -21.21
N MET A 617 42.54 39.67 -21.16
CA MET A 617 42.97 40.83 -21.93
C MET A 617 43.78 40.43 -23.17
N ALA A 618 43.55 41.08 -24.31
CA ALA A 618 44.39 40.96 -25.50
C ALA A 618 45.12 42.26 -25.81
N ALA A 619 46.19 42.18 -26.61
CA ALA A 619 46.72 43.38 -27.25
C ALA A 619 45.66 43.99 -28.19
N PRO A 620 45.68 45.32 -28.41
CA PRO A 620 44.81 45.96 -29.40
C PRO A 620 45.04 45.34 -30.79
N SER A 621 43.97 45.21 -31.56
CA SER A 621 44.04 44.61 -32.91
C SER A 621 44.69 45.54 -33.95
N GLY A 622 44.74 46.84 -33.64
CA GLY A 622 45.35 47.89 -34.44
C GLY A 622 45.24 49.23 -33.71
N ILE A 623 45.62 50.31 -34.39
CA ILE A 623 45.46 51.68 -33.90
C ILE A 623 44.78 52.50 -34.99
N HIS A 624 43.68 53.15 -34.62
CA HIS A 624 42.97 54.09 -35.50
C HIS A 624 43.42 55.52 -35.21
N ILE A 625 43.45 56.33 -36.26
CA ILE A 625 43.78 57.75 -36.17
C ILE A 625 42.52 58.57 -36.40
N PHE A 626 42.18 59.42 -35.43
CA PHE A 626 41.01 60.27 -35.47
C PHE A 626 41.39 61.75 -35.60
N ARG A 627 40.54 62.51 -36.31
CA ARG A 627 40.56 63.98 -36.40
C ARG A 627 39.20 64.48 -35.95
N ASN A 628 39.16 65.27 -34.87
CA ASN A 628 37.90 65.76 -34.26
C ASN A 628 36.83 64.65 -34.08
N GLY A 629 37.26 63.47 -33.61
CA GLY A 629 36.36 62.31 -33.39
C GLY A 629 35.97 61.53 -34.64
N THR A 630 36.43 61.90 -35.84
CA THR A 630 36.18 61.17 -37.09
C THR A 630 37.43 60.41 -37.53
N ALA A 631 37.32 59.11 -37.80
CA ALA A 631 38.44 58.29 -38.27
C ALA A 631 38.88 58.80 -39.65
N ILE A 632 40.18 59.06 -39.83
CA ILE A 632 40.70 59.56 -41.10
C ILE A 632 41.25 58.42 -41.96
N THR A 633 40.79 58.34 -43.20
CA THR A 633 41.38 57.49 -44.25
C THR A 633 42.15 58.32 -45.29
N ASP A 634 41.96 59.64 -45.25
CA ASP A 634 42.55 60.61 -46.17
C ASP A 634 43.82 61.26 -45.61
N ARG A 635 44.50 62.05 -46.44
CA ARG A 635 45.76 62.70 -46.07
C ARG A 635 45.56 63.72 -44.93
N PRO A 636 46.52 63.83 -44.00
CA PRO A 636 46.48 64.79 -42.91
C PRO A 636 46.52 66.24 -43.45
N VAL A 637 45.83 67.17 -42.78
CA VAL A 637 45.86 68.61 -43.12
C VAL A 637 46.65 69.35 -42.04
N VAL A 638 47.54 70.25 -42.47
CA VAL A 638 48.35 71.08 -41.57
C VAL A 638 47.48 71.76 -40.52
N GLY A 639 47.89 71.67 -39.26
CA GLY A 639 47.20 72.27 -38.11
C GLY A 639 46.19 71.34 -37.45
N ASP A 640 45.84 70.21 -38.05
CA ASP A 640 44.97 69.22 -37.40
C ASP A 640 45.67 68.56 -36.21
N VAL A 641 44.91 68.35 -35.13
CA VAL A 641 45.31 67.49 -34.01
C VAL A 641 44.74 66.10 -34.25
N LEU A 642 45.62 65.14 -34.47
CA LEU A 642 45.29 63.74 -34.65
C LEU A 642 45.39 63.00 -33.33
N THR A 643 44.48 62.08 -33.06
CA THR A 643 44.47 61.23 -31.87
C THR A 643 44.60 59.77 -32.28
N ALA A 644 45.61 59.09 -31.75
CA ALA A 644 45.75 57.65 -31.86
C ALA A 644 44.86 56.97 -30.82
N THR A 645 44.03 56.02 -31.25
CA THR A 645 43.14 55.27 -30.36
C THR A 645 43.31 53.77 -30.65
N PRO A 646 43.63 52.93 -29.66
CA PRO A 646 43.77 51.51 -29.88
C PRO A 646 42.42 50.88 -30.24
N ASP A 647 42.40 49.98 -31.20
CA ASP A 647 41.21 49.20 -31.55
C ASP A 647 41.02 48.05 -30.55
N CYS A 648 40.22 48.35 -29.53
CA CYS A 648 39.88 47.44 -28.47
C CYS A 648 38.49 46.83 -28.70
N GLN A 649 38.45 45.56 -29.14
CA GLN A 649 37.17 44.88 -29.40
C GLN A 649 36.40 44.57 -28.11
N VAL A 650 37.11 44.30 -27.00
CA VAL A 650 36.48 43.91 -25.71
C VAL A 650 37.34 44.39 -24.53
N ASN A 651 38.30 43.55 -24.10
CA ASN A 651 39.18 43.73 -22.96
C ASN A 651 40.60 43.80 -23.51
N CYS A 652 41.18 44.99 -23.51
CA CYS A 652 42.45 45.24 -24.18
C CYS A 652 43.47 45.92 -23.30
N ILE A 653 44.72 45.50 -23.46
CA ILE A 653 45.88 46.11 -22.81
C ILE A 653 46.12 47.45 -23.51
N LEU A 654 45.89 48.55 -22.81
CA LEU A 654 46.12 49.89 -23.38
C LEU A 654 47.63 50.14 -23.51
N PRO A 655 48.10 50.58 -24.69
CA PRO A 655 49.51 50.95 -24.87
C PRO A 655 49.90 52.09 -23.93
N THR A 656 51.14 52.06 -23.47
CA THR A 656 51.70 53.07 -22.55
C THR A 656 52.67 54.01 -23.24
N SER A 657 53.10 53.67 -24.46
CA SER A 657 53.99 54.49 -25.29
C SER A 657 53.55 54.51 -26.74
N TRP A 658 53.81 55.62 -27.42
CA TRP A 658 53.38 55.87 -28.80
C TRP A 658 54.56 56.35 -29.65
N GLN A 659 54.50 56.11 -30.95
CA GLN A 659 55.44 56.67 -31.92
C GLN A 659 54.71 56.95 -33.24
N TRP A 660 54.62 58.22 -33.62
CA TRP A 660 54.09 58.62 -34.91
C TRP A 660 55.14 58.49 -36.01
N GLU A 661 54.72 58.03 -37.17
CA GLU A 661 55.57 57.79 -38.33
C GLU A 661 54.92 58.38 -39.59
N ALA A 662 55.72 58.95 -40.47
CA ALA A 662 55.27 59.50 -41.75
C ALA A 662 55.96 58.79 -42.91
N GLU A 663 55.29 58.70 -44.06
CA GLU A 663 55.92 58.17 -45.28
C GLU A 663 57.19 58.95 -45.63
N THR A 664 58.31 58.31 -45.98
CA THR A 664 59.56 59.00 -46.32
C THR A 664 59.43 59.98 -47.50
N ALA A 665 58.53 59.67 -48.45
CA ALA A 665 58.10 60.54 -49.53
C ALA A 665 56.63 60.24 -49.86
N GLN A 666 55.92 61.20 -50.48
CA GLN A 666 54.50 61.04 -50.81
C GLN A 666 54.24 59.77 -51.64
N GLY A 667 53.51 58.80 -51.08
CA GLY A 667 53.16 57.54 -51.75
C GLY A 667 54.27 56.49 -51.78
N SER A 668 55.36 56.67 -51.01
CA SER A 668 56.46 55.69 -50.97
C SER A 668 56.08 54.38 -50.28
N GLY A 669 55.07 54.38 -49.42
CA GLY A 669 54.71 53.24 -48.57
C GLY A 669 55.76 52.85 -47.52
N GLN A 670 56.90 53.55 -47.46
CA GLN A 670 57.96 53.37 -46.46
C GLN A 670 57.82 54.46 -45.41
N TYR A 671 57.82 54.11 -44.13
CA TYR A 671 57.56 55.05 -43.03
C TYR A 671 58.82 55.27 -42.18
N GLN A 672 58.97 56.48 -41.67
CA GLN A 672 60.03 56.84 -40.74
C GLN A 672 59.43 57.55 -39.52
N ALA A 673 60.00 57.26 -38.34
CA ALA A 673 59.62 57.91 -37.09
C ALA A 673 59.75 59.42 -37.16
N ILE A 674 58.68 60.12 -36.75
CA ILE A 674 58.70 61.56 -36.55
C ILE A 674 59.37 61.81 -35.20
N HIS A 675 60.52 62.48 -35.22
CA HIS A 675 61.32 62.71 -34.02
C HIS A 675 60.50 63.48 -32.97
N GLY A 676 60.46 62.97 -31.73
CA GLY A 676 59.74 63.59 -30.61
C GLY A 676 58.21 63.41 -30.61
N ALA A 677 57.62 62.79 -31.64
CA ALA A 677 56.19 62.54 -31.71
C ALA A 677 55.82 61.24 -30.97
N THR A 678 55.89 61.27 -29.64
CA THR A 678 55.67 60.09 -28.77
C THR A 678 54.41 60.15 -27.91
N ALA A 679 53.59 61.18 -28.10
CA ALA A 679 52.31 61.33 -27.42
C ALA A 679 51.18 60.60 -28.16
N MET A 680 50.07 60.33 -27.45
CA MET A 680 48.84 59.78 -28.04
C MET A 680 48.23 60.73 -29.10
N THR A 681 48.53 62.03 -29.03
CA THR A 681 48.12 63.01 -30.02
C THR A 681 49.31 63.55 -30.81
N TYR A 682 49.06 63.97 -32.05
CA TYR A 682 50.06 64.60 -32.92
C TYR A 682 49.45 65.75 -33.72
N THR A 683 50.12 66.89 -33.73
CA THR A 683 49.71 68.05 -34.54
C THR A 683 50.42 68.01 -35.89
N VAL A 684 49.65 68.02 -36.98
CA VAL A 684 50.19 67.91 -38.33
C VAL A 684 50.95 69.17 -38.72
N THR A 685 52.23 69.03 -39.05
CA THR A 685 53.10 70.12 -39.50
C THR A 685 53.15 70.23 -41.03
N THR A 686 53.64 71.36 -41.55
CA THR A 686 53.68 71.66 -42.99
C THR A 686 54.50 70.66 -43.81
N ASP A 687 55.56 70.10 -43.24
CA ASP A 687 56.44 69.09 -43.83
C ASP A 687 55.85 67.67 -43.85
N MET A 688 54.74 67.46 -43.14
CA MET A 688 53.96 66.22 -43.18
C MET A 688 52.79 66.27 -44.16
N GLN A 689 52.50 67.46 -44.71
CA GLN A 689 51.39 67.66 -45.62
C GLN A 689 51.52 66.74 -46.84
N LYS A 690 50.43 66.05 -47.17
CA LYS A 690 50.30 65.06 -48.27
C LYS A 690 50.96 63.69 -48.04
N ARG A 691 51.70 63.45 -46.95
CA ARG A 691 52.29 62.14 -46.59
C ARG A 691 51.30 61.35 -45.76
N LYS A 692 51.26 60.01 -45.90
CA LYS A 692 50.47 59.19 -44.96
C LYS A 692 51.15 59.15 -43.59
N LEU A 693 50.34 59.15 -42.54
CA LEU A 693 50.77 58.95 -41.16
C LEU A 693 50.31 57.59 -40.68
N ARG A 694 51.14 56.95 -39.87
CA ARG A 694 50.77 55.80 -39.05
C ARG A 694 51.33 55.98 -37.65
N VAL A 695 50.87 55.15 -36.73
CA VAL A 695 51.32 55.17 -35.35
C VAL A 695 51.60 53.74 -34.92
N THR A 696 52.70 53.54 -34.22
CA THR A 696 53.02 52.30 -33.50
C THR A 696 52.93 52.58 -32.00
N ALA A 697 52.59 51.56 -31.22
CA ALA A 697 52.46 51.68 -29.77
C ALA A 697 52.94 50.40 -29.08
N GLN A 698 53.45 50.53 -27.86
CA GLN A 698 53.88 49.41 -27.00
C GLN A 698 53.15 49.40 -25.67
#